data_AF-G0AIX1-F1
#
_entry.id   AF-G0AIX1-F1
#
_cell.length_a   1.000
_cell.length_b   1.000
_cell.length_c   1.000
_cell.angle_alpha   90.00
_cell.angle_beta   90.00
_cell.angle_gamma   90.00
#
_symmetry.space_group_name_H-M   'P 1'
#
loop_
_entity.id
_entity.type
_entity.pdbx_description
1 polymer ?
#
loop_
_entity_poly.entity_id
_entity_poly.type
_entity_poly.pdbx_seq_one_letter_code
_entity_poly.pdbx_strand_id
1 'polypeptide(L)'
;MADISSSVANASSGKNQAPGVTECEKDPPISAVILYPSLGTPLILAPGQTKCSIFLGAAAEARTHFTIDEKTKQAHTIHCAVDRHLRLYDIAKKDTKTDTTQGTLFGDGKTFTKAKAAINGWLVGDFAAGALIKNRHGQPFATISTQAAAVYSGLAHVYEIEIDLTQSPFNDIKDNAFKTFAWMVEIDAEHARHREYQGVTHVEGQDMYIHDFLHNAKNVAANHFAAPYEFNLDNFQATGLPAQRTDRLMSWHPVIKAKKEILKIGHLSDVHVNVRHNALARSPARVIEDDAAEKEIGIVGHKICNSFMALKDLFEKFGKGDDRADAIFLTGDLIDFNRNIDPDKVGGTIGEQWKNFNVLSKLPDKNLYKRGMDDMLMYSLVRHSYRELVLPVFMTTGNHEAYAEPYGISPRKDGWAFDLGVLDGGVRTPFKWDSKEEAIAAHRRKLEEASKWVEGKANEGIAADHNMTIYEATLAYGPTYAHVWTTNNFDNGNFDWFGALFTPLSDFVIKFGSQDGVQPKQILCGLEWGQGEEYKNLMGAIGIGLPDAQSYGILPRATESFNENQKALLDQARAAKMAAGAIPIVVGTHFTIINYNKSPLSKNLSFTPYDTGTGAIRVNGDGAFNDANFGTCEKNLGWYFKSCVFSPASQRVDYHLSGHSHRSAVYTAVEKKGHGILMDTAQISPLGDPGFLDSKAPLLNASASNTNFIVSSCGGPIGVQNQNGELDGWTLRPPSGTLLNVSGRTIKQIKTCDPGKNTQPRLCVALDYLAVMSRVDKEIKVPILFEFAAINSGQALFAGELDLILSEQLMGLNCIEAVKIWVFEKQGRMPNVKKIWHSLTPKLSDAPTGFFRASKNRKRLSFEANDLNKLNSAVKANGGVSVAQAFCEIILKKPTIAKGQLDWSADMNIRDPWVFPVDMRFRLTGMGPMPDMVRPPGERGEVPDWAFLENNYSDRGYIGAKMAIRPNNS
;
A
#
# COMPACT_ATOMS: atom_id res chain seq x y z
N MET A 1 19.29 -81.15 -20.03
CA MET A 1 18.11 -80.56 -20.68
C MET A 1 18.40 -79.09 -20.93
N ALA A 2 18.44 -78.73 -22.22
CA ALA A 2 18.36 -77.43 -22.91
C ALA A 2 18.95 -76.14 -22.29
N ASP A 3 19.55 -75.23 -23.04
CA ASP A 3 20.56 -75.28 -24.12
C ASP A 3 21.26 -73.91 -24.09
N ILE A 4 22.48 -73.86 -24.61
CA ILE A 4 23.47 -72.80 -24.54
C ILE A 4 23.32 -71.84 -25.74
N SER A 5 23.45 -70.51 -25.55
CA SER A 5 24.40 -69.68 -26.32
C SER A 5 24.23 -68.17 -26.11
N SER A 6 25.38 -67.53 -25.90
CA SER A 6 25.74 -66.12 -25.96
C SER A 6 25.37 -65.39 -27.26
N SER A 7 25.27 -64.05 -27.23
CA SER A 7 26.32 -63.13 -27.70
C SER A 7 25.81 -61.77 -28.17
N VAL A 8 26.59 -60.75 -27.80
CA VAL A 8 26.73 -59.42 -28.38
C VAL A 8 26.75 -59.44 -29.92
N ALA A 9 25.90 -58.64 -30.57
CA ALA A 9 26.15 -57.88 -31.81
C ALA A 9 24.83 -57.54 -32.54
N ASN A 10 24.50 -56.24 -32.64
CA ASN A 10 24.14 -55.61 -33.92
C ASN A 10 23.89 -54.12 -33.71
N ALA A 11 24.96 -53.34 -33.87
CA ALA A 11 24.87 -52.00 -34.43
C ALA A 11 24.73 -52.12 -35.96
N SER A 12 24.03 -51.15 -36.55
CA SER A 12 23.85 -50.88 -37.98
C SER A 12 22.73 -51.64 -38.72
N SER A 13 21.60 -50.93 -38.89
CA SER A 13 21.01 -50.75 -40.22
C SER A 13 20.14 -49.50 -40.23
N GLY A 14 20.70 -48.40 -40.70
CA GLY A 14 19.91 -47.30 -41.22
C GLY A 14 19.19 -47.69 -42.51
N LYS A 15 18.19 -46.88 -42.87
CA LYS A 15 17.37 -46.91 -44.09
C LYS A 15 16.14 -47.81 -44.04
N ASN A 16 15.02 -47.23 -43.60
CA ASN A 16 13.83 -46.98 -44.42
C ASN A 16 12.70 -46.45 -43.53
N GLN A 17 12.75 -45.15 -43.17
CA GLN A 17 11.53 -44.45 -42.80
C GLN A 17 10.94 -43.88 -44.09
N ALA A 18 9.78 -44.43 -44.46
CA ALA A 18 8.94 -43.86 -45.50
C ALA A 18 8.52 -42.43 -45.09
N PRO A 19 8.49 -41.46 -46.02
CA PRO A 19 8.00 -40.13 -45.74
C PRO A 19 6.48 -40.18 -45.57
N GLY A 20 5.97 -39.77 -44.40
CA GLY A 20 4.54 -39.52 -44.20
C GLY A 20 3.83 -40.35 -43.13
N VAL A 21 4.39 -40.46 -41.92
CA VAL A 21 3.62 -40.90 -40.74
C VAL A 21 3.54 -39.74 -39.75
N THR A 22 2.33 -39.24 -39.54
CA THR A 22 1.94 -38.15 -38.64
C THR A 22 2.18 -38.54 -37.18
N GLU A 23 3.26 -38.04 -36.56
CA GLU A 23 3.64 -38.31 -35.16
C GLU A 23 2.66 -37.73 -34.12
N CYS A 24 1.72 -36.86 -34.47
CA CYS A 24 0.90 -36.16 -33.47
C CYS A 24 -0.42 -36.88 -33.09
N GLU A 25 -0.82 -38.05 -33.61
CA GLU A 25 -2.24 -38.49 -33.57
C GLU A 25 -2.88 -38.85 -32.21
N LYS A 26 -2.14 -39.03 -31.10
CA LYS A 26 -2.72 -39.42 -29.78
C LYS A 26 -1.88 -38.97 -28.58
N ASP A 27 -1.58 -37.68 -28.47
CA ASP A 27 -0.98 -37.18 -27.22
C ASP A 27 -2.05 -36.85 -26.16
N PRO A 28 -1.85 -37.24 -24.89
CA PRO A 28 -2.69 -36.82 -23.78
C PRO A 28 -2.65 -35.30 -23.57
N PRO A 29 -3.65 -34.72 -22.88
CA PRO A 29 -3.64 -33.30 -22.53
C PRO A 29 -2.39 -32.97 -21.71
N ILE A 30 -1.69 -31.90 -22.10
CA ILE A 30 -0.46 -31.47 -21.44
C ILE A 30 -0.81 -30.44 -20.35
N SER A 31 -0.51 -30.78 -19.09
CA SER A 31 -0.64 -29.87 -17.96
C SER A 31 0.38 -28.74 -18.08
N ALA A 32 -0.11 -27.50 -18.24
CA ALA A 32 0.74 -26.33 -18.40
C ALA A 32 0.05 -25.04 -17.92
N VAL A 33 0.87 -24.05 -17.57
CA VAL A 33 0.51 -22.72 -17.07
C VAL A 33 1.26 -21.67 -17.86
N ILE A 34 0.57 -20.63 -18.32
CA ILE A 34 1.21 -19.49 -19.00
C ILE A 34 1.81 -18.59 -17.92
N LEU A 35 3.13 -18.50 -17.90
CA LEU A 35 3.88 -17.68 -16.94
C LEU A 35 3.96 -16.21 -17.36
N TYR A 36 4.02 -15.97 -18.67
CA TYR A 36 3.96 -14.64 -19.28
C TYR A 36 3.28 -14.71 -20.65
N PRO A 37 2.33 -13.79 -20.95
CA PRO A 37 1.83 -12.72 -20.07
C PRO A 37 0.96 -13.25 -18.92
N SER A 38 0.74 -12.44 -17.89
CA SER A 38 -0.16 -12.71 -16.76
C SER A 38 -0.94 -11.43 -16.40
N LEU A 39 -1.92 -11.52 -15.50
CA LEU A 39 -2.78 -10.38 -15.13
C LEU A 39 -1.97 -9.18 -14.59
N GLY A 40 -0.92 -9.43 -13.81
CA GLY A 40 0.01 -8.44 -13.27
C GLY A 40 1.29 -8.25 -14.09
N THR A 41 1.45 -8.94 -15.23
CA THR A 41 2.59 -8.77 -16.13
C THR A 41 2.12 -8.96 -17.58
N PRO A 42 1.35 -7.99 -18.14
CA PRO A 42 0.71 -8.14 -19.44
C PRO A 42 1.70 -8.03 -20.60
N LEU A 43 1.30 -8.55 -21.77
CA LEU A 43 2.06 -8.41 -23.01
C LEU A 43 1.55 -7.20 -23.80
N ILE A 44 2.39 -6.19 -23.93
CA ILE A 44 2.13 -5.02 -24.77
C ILE A 44 3.01 -5.14 -26.02
N LEU A 45 2.38 -5.21 -27.19
CA LEU A 45 3.06 -5.31 -28.49
C LEU A 45 3.31 -3.92 -29.04
N ALA A 46 4.53 -3.60 -29.48
CA ALA A 46 4.82 -2.31 -30.10
C ALA A 46 4.13 -2.18 -31.48
N PRO A 47 3.90 -0.95 -31.97
CA PRO A 47 3.43 -0.74 -33.33
C PRO A 47 4.34 -1.45 -34.34
N GLY A 48 3.75 -2.22 -35.25
CA GLY A 48 4.47 -2.96 -36.29
C GLY A 48 5.20 -4.23 -35.82
N GLN A 49 5.10 -4.61 -34.54
CA GLN A 49 5.68 -5.86 -34.05
C GLN A 49 5.00 -7.07 -34.72
N THR A 50 5.80 -7.95 -35.32
CA THR A 50 5.33 -9.12 -36.08
C THR A 50 5.52 -10.43 -35.36
N LYS A 51 6.30 -10.47 -34.27
CA LYS A 51 6.48 -11.65 -33.44
C LYS A 51 6.40 -11.31 -31.96
N CYS A 52 5.94 -12.26 -31.15
CA CYS A 52 6.04 -12.17 -29.70
C CYS A 52 6.40 -13.52 -29.08
N SER A 53 6.81 -13.49 -27.80
CA SER A 53 7.05 -14.70 -27.01
C SER A 53 6.04 -14.79 -25.87
N ILE A 54 5.54 -16.00 -25.62
CA ILE A 54 4.91 -16.39 -24.36
C ILE A 54 5.80 -17.39 -23.64
N PHE A 55 5.75 -17.40 -22.31
CA PHE A 55 6.49 -18.37 -21.48
C PHE A 55 5.51 -19.34 -20.85
N LEU A 56 5.77 -20.63 -21.01
CA LEU A 56 4.89 -21.71 -20.57
C LEU A 56 5.65 -22.60 -19.57
N GLY A 57 5.14 -22.71 -18.34
CA GLY A 57 5.56 -23.73 -17.39
C GLY A 57 4.76 -24.99 -17.66
N ALA A 58 5.42 -26.13 -17.84
CA ALA A 58 4.74 -27.40 -18.12
C ALA A 58 5.25 -28.54 -17.24
N ALA A 59 4.41 -29.54 -17.03
CA ALA A 59 4.75 -30.75 -16.30
C ALA A 59 5.85 -31.57 -17.01
N ALA A 60 6.51 -32.47 -16.27
CA ALA A 60 7.71 -33.18 -16.74
C ALA A 60 7.47 -33.99 -18.02
N GLU A 61 6.28 -34.57 -18.18
CA GLU A 61 5.86 -35.33 -19.35
C GLU A 61 5.83 -34.50 -20.64
N ALA A 62 5.65 -33.18 -20.54
CA ALA A 62 5.65 -32.29 -21.71
C ALA A 62 6.96 -32.38 -22.49
N ARG A 63 8.08 -32.62 -21.78
CA ARG A 63 9.40 -32.78 -22.40
C ARG A 63 9.46 -33.94 -23.39
N THR A 64 8.77 -35.04 -23.11
CA THR A 64 8.69 -36.18 -24.04
C THR A 64 7.79 -35.88 -25.24
N HIS A 65 6.70 -35.12 -25.04
CA HIS A 65 5.78 -34.77 -26.12
C HIS A 65 6.31 -33.70 -27.08
N PHE A 66 7.19 -32.82 -26.60
CA PHE A 66 7.71 -31.68 -27.37
C PHE A 66 8.95 -31.99 -28.22
N THR A 67 9.51 -33.21 -28.13
CA THR A 67 10.67 -33.67 -28.92
C THR A 67 11.82 -32.67 -28.90
N ILE A 68 12.48 -32.56 -27.75
CA ILE A 68 13.54 -31.57 -27.52
C ILE A 68 14.84 -32.00 -28.21
N ASP A 69 15.39 -31.14 -29.07
CA ASP A 69 16.78 -31.24 -29.50
C ASP A 69 17.68 -30.80 -28.34
N GLU A 70 18.41 -31.74 -27.73
CA GLU A 70 19.24 -31.46 -26.56
C GLU A 70 20.40 -30.47 -26.81
N LYS A 71 20.80 -30.27 -28.07
CA LYS A 71 21.88 -29.33 -28.44
C LYS A 71 21.35 -27.91 -28.60
N THR A 72 20.26 -27.73 -29.34
CA THR A 72 19.68 -26.41 -29.62
C THR A 72 18.60 -26.00 -28.63
N LYS A 73 18.13 -26.96 -27.83
CA LYS A 73 16.95 -26.88 -26.95
C LYS A 73 15.65 -26.59 -27.68
N GLN A 74 15.62 -26.70 -29.01
CA GLN A 74 14.42 -26.51 -29.80
C GLN A 74 13.40 -27.62 -29.52
N ALA A 75 12.15 -27.25 -29.33
CA ALA A 75 11.01 -28.14 -29.12
C ALA A 75 10.29 -28.36 -30.45
N HIS A 76 10.63 -29.42 -31.19
CA HIS A 76 10.21 -29.56 -32.59
C HIS A 76 8.70 -29.76 -32.77
N THR A 77 8.02 -30.40 -31.83
CA THR A 77 6.59 -30.75 -31.93
C THR A 77 5.69 -29.86 -31.08
N ILE A 78 6.23 -28.83 -30.41
CA ILE A 78 5.45 -27.93 -29.53
C ILE A 78 4.31 -27.22 -30.27
N HIS A 79 4.47 -26.96 -31.58
CA HIS A 79 3.43 -26.36 -32.42
C HIS A 79 2.15 -27.22 -32.47
N CYS A 80 2.24 -28.57 -32.42
CA CYS A 80 1.07 -29.45 -32.33
C CYS A 80 0.28 -29.18 -31.04
N ALA A 81 0.98 -29.07 -29.90
CA ALA A 81 0.36 -28.82 -28.60
C ALA A 81 -0.23 -27.40 -28.51
N VAL A 82 0.49 -26.40 -29.02
CA VAL A 82 0.00 -25.01 -29.07
C VAL A 82 -1.29 -24.92 -29.89
N ASP A 83 -1.35 -25.54 -31.07
CA ASP A 83 -2.55 -25.51 -31.92
C ASP A 83 -3.75 -26.25 -31.30
N ARG A 84 -3.48 -27.29 -30.49
CA ARG A 84 -4.50 -28.03 -29.73
C ARG A 84 -5.04 -27.25 -28.56
N HIS A 85 -4.18 -26.65 -27.74
CA HIS A 85 -4.54 -26.17 -26.41
C HIS A 85 -4.67 -24.65 -26.32
N LEU A 86 -3.82 -23.89 -27.02
CA LEU A 86 -3.82 -22.43 -26.90
C LEU A 86 -5.06 -21.85 -27.60
N ARG A 87 -5.72 -20.90 -26.95
CA ARG A 87 -6.80 -20.09 -27.51
C ARG A 87 -6.54 -18.61 -27.29
N LEU A 88 -7.13 -17.80 -28.17
CA LEU A 88 -7.13 -16.34 -28.08
C LEU A 88 -8.57 -15.87 -27.92
N TYR A 89 -8.93 -15.44 -26.72
CA TYR A 89 -10.28 -14.96 -26.40
C TYR A 89 -10.30 -13.45 -26.19
N ASP A 90 -11.49 -12.86 -26.18
CA ASP A 90 -11.69 -11.52 -25.64
C ASP A 90 -11.49 -11.50 -24.13
N ILE A 91 -10.87 -10.45 -23.60
CA ILE A 91 -10.57 -10.34 -22.15
C ILE A 91 -11.83 -10.38 -21.26
N ALA A 92 -13.01 -10.13 -21.85
CA ALA A 92 -14.28 -10.14 -21.17
C ALA A 92 -14.77 -11.55 -20.80
N LYS A 93 -14.37 -12.59 -21.55
CA LYS A 93 -14.87 -13.96 -21.35
C LYS A 93 -13.96 -15.00 -22.00
N LYS A 94 -13.78 -16.13 -21.31
CA LYS A 94 -13.26 -17.39 -21.89
C LYS A 94 -14.40 -18.36 -22.16
N ASP A 95 -14.28 -19.19 -23.19
CA ASP A 95 -15.24 -20.27 -23.42
C ASP A 95 -14.97 -21.47 -22.51
N THR A 96 -16.02 -22.23 -22.20
CA THR A 96 -15.99 -23.39 -21.30
C THR A 96 -16.13 -24.72 -22.03
N LYS A 97 -16.16 -24.66 -23.37
CA LYS A 97 -16.27 -25.81 -24.28
C LYS A 97 -15.33 -25.57 -25.44
N THR A 98 -14.41 -26.49 -25.68
CA THR A 98 -13.39 -26.37 -26.72
C THR A 98 -12.95 -27.76 -27.14
N ASP A 99 -12.62 -27.98 -28.42
CA ASP A 99 -12.03 -29.25 -28.86
C ASP A 99 -10.50 -29.12 -28.81
N THR A 100 -9.87 -29.91 -27.94
CA THR A 100 -8.39 -29.98 -27.78
C THR A 100 -7.79 -31.26 -28.39
N THR A 101 -8.57 -32.06 -29.10
CA THR A 101 -8.12 -33.36 -29.66
C THR A 101 -7.38 -33.20 -31.01
N GLN A 102 -7.57 -32.08 -31.68
CA GLN A 102 -6.97 -31.74 -32.98
C GLN A 102 -6.55 -30.26 -33.03
N GLY A 103 -5.78 -29.89 -34.06
CA GLY A 103 -5.38 -28.49 -34.30
C GLY A 103 -6.57 -27.62 -34.67
N THR A 104 -6.98 -26.75 -33.74
CA THR A 104 -8.17 -25.90 -33.91
C THR A 104 -7.86 -24.41 -33.78
N LEU A 105 -6.70 -24.02 -33.24
CA LEU A 105 -6.30 -22.62 -33.18
C LEU A 105 -6.12 -22.03 -34.59
N PHE A 106 -5.46 -22.76 -35.49
CA PHE A 106 -5.28 -22.38 -36.90
C PHE A 106 -6.30 -23.03 -37.86
N GLY A 107 -7.09 -23.99 -37.34
CA GLY A 107 -8.16 -24.67 -38.07
C GLY A 107 -7.69 -25.56 -39.22
N ASP A 108 -6.48 -26.12 -39.15
CA ASP A 108 -5.96 -27.07 -40.16
C ASP A 108 -5.95 -28.54 -39.68
N GLY A 109 -6.64 -28.82 -38.57
CA GLY A 109 -6.99 -30.15 -38.09
C GLY A 109 -5.78 -30.95 -37.64
N LYS A 110 -5.63 -32.17 -38.16
CA LYS A 110 -4.51 -33.05 -37.81
C LYS A 110 -3.22 -32.76 -38.59
N THR A 111 -3.22 -31.78 -39.50
CA THR A 111 -2.05 -31.50 -40.36
C THR A 111 -1.04 -30.56 -39.72
N PHE A 112 -1.48 -29.65 -38.84
CA PHE A 112 -0.65 -28.68 -38.11
C PHE A 112 0.29 -27.85 -39.00
N THR A 113 0.00 -27.72 -40.28
CA THR A 113 0.90 -27.12 -41.28
C THR A 113 1.05 -25.61 -41.06
N LYS A 114 -0.06 -24.92 -40.79
CA LYS A 114 -0.09 -23.49 -40.45
C LYS A 114 0.54 -23.26 -39.08
N ALA A 115 0.23 -24.12 -38.11
CA ALA A 115 0.82 -24.05 -36.77
C ALA A 115 2.34 -24.16 -36.83
N LYS A 116 2.87 -25.13 -37.59
CA LYS A 116 4.32 -25.32 -37.79
C LYS A 116 5.01 -24.11 -38.42
N ALA A 117 4.31 -23.38 -39.30
CA ALA A 117 4.86 -22.17 -39.91
C ALA A 117 4.83 -20.95 -38.98
N ALA A 118 3.86 -20.90 -38.06
CA ALA A 118 3.61 -19.73 -37.20
C ALA A 118 4.19 -19.84 -35.79
N ILE A 119 4.51 -21.05 -35.32
CA ILE A 119 4.89 -21.35 -33.94
C ILE A 119 6.26 -22.03 -33.87
N ASN A 120 7.14 -21.48 -33.05
CA ASN A 120 8.39 -22.11 -32.65
C ASN A 120 8.49 -22.14 -31.13
N GLY A 121 9.22 -23.10 -30.56
CA GLY A 121 9.47 -23.11 -29.12
C GLY A 121 10.78 -23.75 -28.71
N TRP A 122 11.21 -23.42 -27.49
CA TRP A 122 12.49 -23.83 -26.91
C TRP A 122 12.31 -24.16 -25.43
N LEU A 123 13.01 -25.19 -24.94
CA LEU A 123 13.20 -25.43 -23.52
C LEU A 123 14.23 -24.42 -22.98
N VAL A 124 13.84 -23.54 -22.06
CA VAL A 124 14.67 -22.41 -21.62
C VAL A 124 15.07 -22.46 -20.14
N GLY A 125 14.51 -23.38 -19.37
CA GLY A 125 14.90 -23.60 -17.98
C GLY A 125 13.99 -24.56 -17.24
N ASP A 126 14.22 -24.67 -15.93
CA ASP A 126 13.38 -25.44 -15.02
C ASP A 126 12.44 -24.50 -14.25
N PHE A 127 11.26 -25.02 -13.92
CA PHE A 127 10.30 -24.32 -13.07
C PHE A 127 10.59 -24.67 -11.61
N ALA A 128 11.11 -23.70 -10.86
CA ALA A 128 11.41 -23.88 -9.43
C ALA A 128 11.32 -22.54 -8.68
N ALA A 129 11.13 -22.62 -7.36
CA ALA A 129 11.10 -21.45 -6.49
C ALA A 129 12.37 -20.60 -6.64
N GLY A 130 12.21 -19.30 -6.91
CA GLY A 130 13.33 -18.36 -7.07
C GLY A 130 14.17 -18.57 -8.33
N ALA A 131 13.74 -19.43 -9.27
CA ALA A 131 14.51 -19.71 -10.47
C ALA A 131 14.54 -18.49 -11.42
N LEU A 132 15.74 -18.11 -11.87
CA LEU A 132 15.91 -17.09 -12.91
C LEU A 132 15.68 -17.71 -14.29
N ILE A 133 14.57 -17.36 -14.92
CA ILE A 133 14.23 -17.73 -16.29
C ILE A 133 15.10 -16.92 -17.24
N LYS A 134 15.65 -17.61 -18.24
CA LYS A 134 16.32 -17.00 -19.39
C LYS A 134 15.49 -17.22 -20.65
N ASN A 135 15.66 -16.37 -21.65
CA ASN A 135 15.09 -16.63 -22.98
C ASN A 135 15.97 -17.63 -23.76
N ARG A 136 15.54 -18.00 -24.97
CA ARG A 136 16.26 -18.90 -25.89
C ARG A 136 17.68 -18.45 -26.25
N HIS A 137 17.98 -17.17 -26.07
CA HIS A 137 19.30 -16.57 -26.30
C HIS A 137 20.17 -16.56 -25.03
N GLY A 138 19.72 -17.19 -23.94
CA GLY A 138 20.43 -17.24 -22.65
C GLY A 138 20.37 -15.94 -21.85
N GLN A 139 19.51 -14.99 -22.23
CA GLN A 139 19.39 -13.69 -21.58
C GLN A 139 18.39 -13.76 -20.43
N PRO A 140 18.70 -13.24 -19.22
CA PRO A 140 17.75 -13.13 -18.12
C PRO A 140 16.44 -12.45 -18.54
N PHE A 141 15.31 -12.99 -18.11
CA PHE A 141 13.97 -12.48 -18.44
C PHE A 141 13.13 -12.19 -17.20
N ALA A 142 13.00 -13.16 -16.30
CA ALA A 142 12.18 -13.03 -15.10
C ALA A 142 12.61 -14.04 -14.03
N THR A 143 12.20 -13.81 -12.79
CA THR A 143 12.37 -14.75 -11.68
C THR A 143 11.02 -15.40 -11.34
N ILE A 144 10.99 -16.70 -11.11
CA ILE A 144 9.79 -17.41 -10.61
C ILE A 144 9.61 -17.11 -9.13
N SER A 145 8.42 -16.64 -8.75
CA SER A 145 8.05 -16.45 -7.35
C SER A 145 8.08 -17.78 -6.59
N THR A 146 8.66 -17.78 -5.40
CA THR A 146 8.67 -18.94 -4.48
C THR A 146 7.24 -19.42 -4.18
N GLN A 147 6.32 -18.50 -3.96
CA GLN A 147 4.93 -18.80 -3.61
C GLN A 147 4.15 -19.29 -4.83
N ALA A 148 4.38 -18.72 -6.01
CA ALA A 148 3.82 -19.24 -7.25
C ALA A 148 4.29 -20.68 -7.52
N ALA A 149 5.57 -20.98 -7.30
CA ALA A 149 6.09 -22.35 -7.46
C ALA A 149 5.43 -23.34 -6.50
N ALA A 150 5.07 -22.91 -5.28
CA ALA A 150 4.32 -23.73 -4.33
C ALA A 150 2.87 -23.98 -4.78
N VAL A 151 2.20 -22.98 -5.36
CA VAL A 151 0.85 -23.12 -5.92
C VAL A 151 0.86 -24.05 -7.15
N TYR A 152 1.84 -23.90 -8.04
CA TYR A 152 1.95 -24.66 -9.29
C TYR A 152 2.95 -25.83 -9.20
N SER A 153 2.91 -26.57 -8.10
CA SER A 153 3.90 -27.62 -7.78
C SER A 153 3.98 -28.80 -8.77
N GLY A 154 3.00 -28.94 -9.67
CA GLY A 154 2.98 -29.96 -10.73
C GLY A 154 3.85 -29.63 -11.96
N LEU A 155 4.45 -28.44 -12.03
CA LEU A 155 5.26 -27.99 -13.17
C LEU A 155 6.74 -28.32 -12.97
N ALA A 156 7.47 -28.57 -14.06
CA ALA A 156 8.88 -28.96 -14.02
C ALA A 156 9.78 -28.11 -14.94
N HIS A 157 9.30 -27.76 -16.13
CA HIS A 157 10.12 -27.12 -17.16
C HIS A 157 9.47 -25.84 -17.69
N VAL A 158 10.29 -24.89 -18.14
CA VAL A 158 9.85 -23.63 -18.75
C VAL A 158 10.21 -23.62 -20.23
N TYR A 159 9.23 -23.28 -21.05
CA TYR A 159 9.34 -23.16 -22.49
C TYR A 159 9.10 -21.72 -22.93
N GLU A 160 9.92 -21.21 -23.84
CA GLU A 160 9.62 -19.99 -24.60
C GLU A 160 8.95 -20.39 -25.91
N ILE A 161 7.81 -19.80 -26.23
CA ILE A 161 7.04 -20.05 -27.46
C ILE A 161 6.98 -18.74 -28.24
N GLU A 162 7.60 -18.70 -29.41
CA GLU A 162 7.49 -17.60 -30.36
C GLU A 162 6.25 -17.78 -31.23
N ILE A 163 5.49 -16.70 -31.39
CA ILE A 163 4.27 -16.63 -32.18
C ILE A 163 4.43 -15.59 -33.29
N ASP A 164 4.12 -15.97 -34.53
CA ASP A 164 3.96 -15.05 -35.67
C ASP A 164 2.60 -14.34 -35.62
N LEU A 165 2.63 -13.04 -35.34
CA LEU A 165 1.46 -12.17 -35.19
C LEU A 165 0.82 -11.78 -36.54
N THR A 166 1.47 -12.10 -37.66
CA THR A 166 0.93 -11.84 -39.01
C THR A 166 -0.09 -12.89 -39.45
N GLN A 167 -0.08 -14.06 -38.79
CA GLN A 167 -0.98 -15.17 -39.07
C GLN A 167 -2.27 -15.07 -38.24
N SER A 168 -3.38 -15.59 -38.79
CA SER A 168 -4.62 -15.77 -38.04
C SER A 168 -4.46 -16.92 -37.02
N PRO A 169 -4.99 -16.82 -35.79
CA PRO A 169 -5.89 -15.77 -35.27
C PRO A 169 -5.18 -14.56 -34.63
N PHE A 170 -3.85 -14.52 -34.59
CA PHE A 170 -3.11 -13.48 -33.85
C PHE A 170 -3.12 -12.11 -34.51
N ASN A 171 -3.39 -12.05 -35.82
CA ASN A 171 -3.61 -10.80 -36.54
C ASN A 171 -4.82 -10.00 -35.98
N ASP A 172 -5.71 -10.62 -35.20
CA ASP A 172 -6.85 -9.99 -34.52
C ASP A 172 -6.50 -9.27 -33.23
N ILE A 173 -5.27 -9.36 -32.74
CA ILE A 173 -4.81 -8.55 -31.61
C ILE A 173 -4.70 -7.09 -32.09
N LYS A 174 -5.53 -6.20 -31.53
CA LYS A 174 -5.61 -4.76 -31.87
C LYS A 174 -5.25 -3.88 -30.66
N ASP A 175 -5.45 -2.57 -30.79
CA ASP A 175 -5.10 -1.53 -29.82
C ASP A 175 -6.30 -0.92 -29.08
N ASN A 176 -7.50 -1.43 -29.34
CA ASN A 176 -8.77 -0.91 -28.82
C ASN A 176 -9.42 -1.82 -27.77
N ALA A 177 -8.98 -3.08 -27.65
CA ALA A 177 -9.45 -4.04 -26.67
C ALA A 177 -8.38 -5.09 -26.41
N PHE A 178 -8.34 -5.60 -25.17
CA PHE A 178 -7.47 -6.70 -24.82
C PHE A 178 -8.01 -8.03 -25.33
N LYS A 179 -7.09 -8.87 -25.79
CA LYS A 179 -7.30 -10.31 -25.87
C LYS A 179 -6.65 -10.98 -24.67
N THR A 180 -6.99 -12.24 -24.42
CA THR A 180 -6.30 -13.10 -23.47
C THR A 180 -5.89 -14.39 -24.16
N PHE A 181 -4.66 -14.84 -23.88
CA PHE A 181 -4.30 -16.22 -24.15
C PHE A 181 -4.98 -17.13 -23.11
N ALA A 182 -5.27 -18.36 -23.48
CA ALA A 182 -5.77 -19.39 -22.58
C ALA A 182 -5.25 -20.77 -23.01
N TRP A 183 -4.63 -21.51 -22.09
CA TRP A 183 -4.21 -22.89 -22.33
C TRP A 183 -5.33 -23.84 -21.90
N MET A 184 -6.16 -24.26 -22.87
CA MET A 184 -7.36 -25.03 -22.61
C MET A 184 -7.06 -26.52 -22.48
N VAL A 185 -7.60 -27.14 -21.43
CA VAL A 185 -7.55 -28.58 -21.17
C VAL A 185 -8.95 -29.09 -20.82
N GLU A 186 -9.17 -30.39 -21.02
CA GLU A 186 -10.38 -31.05 -20.52
C GLU A 186 -10.36 -30.99 -18.98
N ILE A 187 -11.51 -30.67 -18.40
CA ILE A 187 -11.64 -30.63 -16.94
C ILE A 187 -11.59 -32.05 -16.37
N ASP A 188 -10.84 -32.24 -15.28
CA ASP A 188 -10.80 -33.55 -14.64
C ASP A 188 -12.09 -33.87 -13.86
N ALA A 189 -12.25 -35.15 -13.52
CA ALA A 189 -13.44 -35.66 -12.86
C ALA A 189 -13.61 -35.17 -11.41
N GLU A 190 -12.56 -34.66 -10.77
CA GLU A 190 -12.63 -34.10 -9.43
C GLU A 190 -13.21 -32.69 -9.50
N HIS A 191 -12.57 -31.81 -10.27
CA HIS A 191 -13.00 -30.43 -10.49
C HIS A 191 -14.41 -30.34 -11.08
N ALA A 192 -14.78 -31.22 -12.01
CA ALA A 192 -16.11 -31.25 -12.62
C ALA A 192 -17.27 -31.49 -11.64
N ARG A 193 -16.99 -31.99 -10.42
CA ARG A 193 -18.01 -32.20 -9.37
C ARG A 193 -18.35 -30.93 -8.61
N HIS A 194 -17.48 -29.93 -8.66
CA HIS A 194 -17.67 -28.66 -7.97
C HIS A 194 -18.74 -27.82 -8.65
N ARG A 195 -19.51 -27.07 -7.86
CA ARG A 195 -20.65 -26.28 -8.35
C ARG A 195 -20.20 -25.23 -9.37
N GLU A 196 -19.01 -24.70 -9.15
CA GLU A 196 -18.30 -23.70 -9.94
C GLU A 196 -18.04 -24.14 -11.38
N TYR A 197 -17.99 -25.46 -11.63
CA TYR A 197 -17.70 -26.05 -12.93
C TYR A 197 -18.88 -26.80 -13.55
N GLN A 198 -20.10 -26.64 -13.01
CA GLN A 198 -21.28 -27.28 -13.61
C GLN A 198 -21.48 -26.84 -15.07
N GLY A 199 -21.50 -27.82 -15.98
CA GLY A 199 -21.68 -27.58 -17.43
C GLY A 199 -20.42 -27.14 -18.18
N VAL A 200 -19.27 -27.08 -17.49
CA VAL A 200 -17.95 -26.83 -18.08
C VAL A 200 -17.36 -28.16 -18.57
N THR A 201 -16.83 -28.19 -19.79
CA THR A 201 -16.08 -29.36 -20.30
C THR A 201 -14.59 -29.08 -20.45
N HIS A 202 -14.22 -27.81 -20.65
CA HIS A 202 -12.83 -27.38 -20.80
C HIS A 202 -12.60 -26.11 -19.99
N VAL A 203 -11.40 -26.02 -19.43
CA VAL A 203 -10.96 -24.91 -18.58
C VAL A 203 -9.55 -24.53 -18.96
N GLU A 204 -9.14 -23.32 -18.58
CA GLU A 204 -7.72 -23.01 -18.61
C GLU A 204 -7.00 -23.81 -17.52
N GLY A 205 -5.90 -24.49 -17.84
CA GLY A 205 -5.23 -25.39 -16.90
C GLY A 205 -4.86 -24.70 -15.58
N GLN A 206 -4.43 -23.44 -15.63
CA GLN A 206 -4.10 -22.64 -14.45
C GLN A 206 -5.31 -22.37 -13.54
N ASP A 207 -6.52 -22.31 -14.09
CA ASP A 207 -7.73 -22.08 -13.31
C ASP A 207 -8.01 -23.22 -12.31
N MET A 208 -7.57 -24.45 -12.61
CA MET A 208 -7.70 -25.60 -11.69
C MET A 208 -6.72 -25.46 -10.53
N TYR A 209 -5.46 -25.09 -10.78
CA TYR A 209 -4.51 -24.77 -9.71
C TYR A 209 -4.99 -23.64 -8.80
N ILE A 210 -5.59 -22.58 -9.37
CA ILE A 210 -6.18 -21.50 -8.59
C ILE A 210 -7.37 -22.01 -7.76
N HIS A 211 -8.22 -22.85 -8.33
CA HIS A 211 -9.32 -23.47 -7.60
C HIS A 211 -8.80 -24.33 -6.44
N ASP A 212 -7.84 -25.21 -6.69
CA ASP A 212 -7.21 -26.04 -5.66
C ASP A 212 -6.59 -25.20 -4.57
N PHE A 213 -5.87 -24.14 -4.93
CA PHE A 213 -5.32 -23.18 -3.97
C PHE A 213 -6.42 -22.61 -3.08
N LEU A 214 -7.49 -22.05 -3.65
CA LEU A 214 -8.57 -21.41 -2.90
C LEU A 214 -9.38 -22.40 -2.03
N HIS A 215 -9.39 -23.68 -2.39
CA HIS A 215 -10.15 -24.73 -1.68
C HIS A 215 -9.28 -25.68 -0.84
N ASN A 216 -7.95 -25.54 -0.85
CA ASN A 216 -7.04 -26.39 -0.08
C ASN A 216 -7.32 -26.29 1.42
N ALA A 217 -7.28 -27.42 2.13
CA ALA A 217 -7.49 -27.52 3.58
C ALA A 217 -6.63 -26.57 4.42
N LYS A 218 -5.38 -26.26 4.03
CA LYS A 218 -4.54 -25.25 4.71
C LYS A 218 -5.13 -23.83 4.61
N ASN A 219 -5.77 -23.52 3.49
CA ASN A 219 -6.40 -22.23 3.21
C ASN A 219 -7.81 -22.14 3.80
N VAL A 220 -8.54 -23.25 3.84
CA VAL A 220 -9.80 -23.38 4.60
C VAL A 220 -9.57 -23.19 6.10
N ALA A 221 -8.43 -23.66 6.64
CA ALA A 221 -8.04 -23.41 8.03
C ALA A 221 -7.73 -21.92 8.30
N ALA A 222 -7.33 -21.16 7.27
CA ALA A 222 -7.00 -19.72 7.31
C ALA A 222 -8.22 -18.78 7.17
N ASN A 223 -9.44 -19.31 7.19
CA ASN A 223 -10.70 -18.55 7.16
C ASN A 223 -10.85 -17.65 5.92
N HIS A 224 -10.59 -18.19 4.74
CA HIS A 224 -10.84 -17.48 3.49
C HIS A 224 -12.29 -17.00 3.37
N PHE A 225 -12.48 -15.90 2.65
CA PHE A 225 -13.81 -15.44 2.27
C PHE A 225 -14.50 -16.51 1.43
N ALA A 226 -15.65 -17.01 1.92
CA ALA A 226 -16.26 -18.24 1.44
C ALA A 226 -16.69 -18.24 -0.05
N ALA A 227 -16.81 -17.08 -0.68
CA ALA A 227 -17.22 -16.95 -2.08
C ALA A 227 -16.12 -16.21 -2.85
N PRO A 228 -15.12 -16.89 -3.43
CA PRO A 228 -14.05 -16.26 -4.20
C PRO A 228 -14.53 -15.94 -5.63
N TYR A 229 -15.36 -14.90 -5.75
CA TYR A 229 -15.88 -14.38 -7.02
C TYR A 229 -15.47 -12.93 -7.23
N GLU A 230 -15.32 -12.52 -8.48
CA GLU A 230 -14.98 -11.13 -8.84
C GLU A 230 -16.04 -10.17 -8.26
N PHE A 231 -15.62 -9.07 -7.65
CA PHE A 231 -16.53 -8.03 -7.19
C PHE A 231 -17.01 -7.15 -8.35
N ASN A 232 -18.27 -6.72 -8.30
CA ASN A 232 -18.82 -5.74 -9.21
C ASN A 232 -18.53 -4.31 -8.69
N LEU A 233 -17.69 -3.59 -9.42
CA LEU A 233 -17.22 -2.25 -9.03
C LEU A 233 -18.08 -1.09 -9.55
N ASP A 234 -19.16 -1.36 -10.29
CA ASP A 234 -19.97 -0.30 -10.94
C ASP A 234 -20.67 0.62 -9.93
N ASN A 235 -21.09 0.08 -8.78
CA ASN A 235 -21.88 0.80 -7.78
C ASN A 235 -21.30 0.68 -6.36
N PHE A 236 -19.98 0.56 -6.23
CA PHE A 236 -19.33 0.40 -4.93
C PHE A 236 -19.55 1.60 -4.01
N GLN A 237 -19.91 1.35 -2.76
CA GLN A 237 -20.16 2.35 -1.73
C GLN A 237 -19.13 2.25 -0.61
N ALA A 238 -18.91 3.37 0.08
CA ALA A 238 -17.93 3.45 1.17
C ALA A 238 -18.28 2.61 2.40
N THR A 239 -19.49 2.02 2.51
CA THR A 239 -20.02 1.45 3.77
C THR A 239 -20.27 -0.06 3.77
N GLY A 240 -19.85 -0.78 2.73
CA GLY A 240 -19.98 -2.25 2.68
C GLY A 240 -19.16 -2.86 1.55
N LEU A 241 -19.14 -4.19 1.44
CA LEU A 241 -18.52 -4.85 0.29
C LEU A 241 -19.35 -4.64 -0.99
N PRO A 242 -18.72 -4.61 -2.18
CA PRO A 242 -19.47 -4.61 -3.42
C PRO A 242 -20.20 -5.95 -3.61
N ALA A 243 -21.28 -5.93 -4.39
CA ALA A 243 -21.92 -7.18 -4.83
C ALA A 243 -20.94 -8.01 -5.69
N GLN A 244 -21.07 -9.34 -5.66
CA GLN A 244 -20.22 -10.22 -6.47
C GLN A 244 -20.83 -10.48 -7.85
N ARG A 245 -19.96 -10.67 -8.83
CA ARG A 245 -20.27 -11.22 -10.15
C ARG A 245 -20.45 -12.74 -10.05
N THR A 246 -20.99 -13.33 -11.10
CA THR A 246 -21.03 -14.80 -11.27
C THR A 246 -19.68 -15.39 -11.69
N ASP A 247 -18.75 -14.53 -12.13
CA ASP A 247 -17.42 -14.91 -12.59
C ASP A 247 -16.54 -15.25 -11.38
N ARG A 248 -16.05 -16.50 -11.32
CA ARG A 248 -15.07 -16.94 -10.32
C ARG A 248 -13.72 -16.25 -10.53
N LEU A 249 -12.89 -16.23 -9.49
CA LEU A 249 -11.47 -15.88 -9.68
C LEU A 249 -10.82 -16.91 -10.60
N MET A 250 -10.10 -16.42 -11.62
CA MET A 250 -9.51 -17.25 -12.68
C MET A 250 -8.25 -16.54 -13.21
N SER A 251 -7.35 -17.26 -13.86
CA SER A 251 -6.16 -16.64 -14.45
C SER A 251 -6.54 -15.78 -15.66
N TRP A 252 -5.69 -14.85 -16.05
CA TRP A 252 -5.83 -14.11 -17.31
C TRP A 252 -4.45 -13.78 -17.85
N HIS A 253 -4.31 -13.76 -19.18
CA HIS A 253 -3.04 -13.56 -19.88
C HIS A 253 -3.19 -12.45 -20.91
N PRO A 254 -3.30 -11.18 -20.47
CA PRO A 254 -3.72 -10.08 -21.33
C PRO A 254 -2.67 -9.74 -22.38
N VAL A 255 -3.13 -9.49 -23.61
CA VAL A 255 -2.32 -9.03 -24.73
C VAL A 255 -3.02 -7.92 -25.51
N ILE A 256 -2.27 -6.89 -25.88
CA ILE A 256 -2.76 -5.76 -26.68
C ILE A 256 -1.65 -5.15 -27.56
N LYS A 257 -2.02 -4.48 -28.65
CA LYS A 257 -1.10 -3.59 -29.38
C LYS A 257 -1.10 -2.19 -28.79
N ALA A 258 0.10 -1.65 -28.56
CA ALA A 258 0.28 -0.26 -28.18
C ALA A 258 0.03 0.67 -29.38
N LYS A 259 -0.40 1.89 -29.07
CA LYS A 259 -0.56 2.98 -30.04
C LYS A 259 0.72 3.76 -30.30
N LYS A 260 1.72 3.63 -29.43
CA LYS A 260 2.95 4.43 -29.43
C LYS A 260 4.18 3.53 -29.32
N GLU A 261 5.30 4.01 -29.83
CA GLU A 261 6.59 3.32 -29.74
C GLU A 261 7.26 3.46 -28.36
N ILE A 262 6.90 4.48 -27.58
CA ILE A 262 7.36 4.67 -26.20
C ILE A 262 6.12 4.89 -25.34
N LEU A 263 6.01 4.14 -24.26
CA LEU A 263 4.87 4.15 -23.36
C LEU A 263 5.01 5.28 -22.33
N LYS A 264 3.91 6.03 -22.14
CA LYS A 264 3.68 6.88 -20.99
C LYS A 264 3.29 5.99 -19.80
N ILE A 265 4.01 6.11 -18.69
CA ILE A 265 3.85 5.22 -17.54
C ILE A 265 3.10 5.95 -16.42
N GLY A 266 1.96 5.42 -16.01
CA GLY A 266 1.36 5.73 -14.72
C GLY A 266 2.05 4.90 -13.64
N HIS A 267 2.29 5.46 -12.46
CA HIS A 267 2.89 4.76 -11.34
C HIS A 267 2.06 4.98 -10.08
N LEU A 268 1.75 3.89 -9.40
CA LEU A 268 0.99 3.82 -8.17
C LEU A 268 1.75 2.91 -7.19
N SER A 269 1.77 3.29 -5.93
CA SER A 269 2.34 2.50 -4.82
C SER A 269 1.63 2.90 -3.52
N ASP A 270 1.83 2.16 -2.44
CA ASP A 270 1.24 2.44 -1.13
C ASP A 270 -0.27 2.66 -1.24
N VAL A 271 -0.97 1.70 -1.85
CA VAL A 271 -2.39 1.84 -2.14
C VAL A 271 -3.26 1.32 -1.00
N HIS A 272 -2.72 0.41 -0.18
CA HIS A 272 -3.28 0.02 1.13
C HIS A 272 -4.79 -0.22 1.10
N VAL A 273 -5.26 -1.09 0.20
CA VAL A 273 -6.67 -1.49 0.15
C VAL A 273 -7.04 -2.20 1.44
N ASN A 274 -8.12 -1.72 2.07
CA ASN A 274 -8.50 -2.14 3.41
C ASN A 274 -10.01 -2.04 3.62
N VAL A 275 -10.73 -3.17 3.55
CA VAL A 275 -12.19 -3.24 3.79
C VAL A 275 -12.61 -2.82 5.21
N ARG A 276 -11.67 -2.68 6.14
CA ARG A 276 -11.95 -2.05 7.44
C ARG A 276 -12.45 -0.62 7.29
N HIS A 277 -11.97 0.13 6.29
CA HIS A 277 -12.49 1.47 6.01
C HIS A 277 -14.00 1.45 5.75
N ASN A 278 -14.50 0.37 5.13
CA ASN A 278 -15.93 0.19 4.90
C ASN A 278 -16.72 -0.01 6.21
N ALA A 279 -16.16 -0.77 7.15
CA ALA A 279 -16.75 -0.94 8.47
C ALA A 279 -16.77 0.38 9.26
N LEU A 280 -15.63 1.08 9.28
CA LEU A 280 -15.49 2.34 10.02
C LEU A 280 -16.36 3.46 9.45
N ALA A 281 -16.56 3.49 8.13
CA ALA A 281 -17.43 4.46 7.47
C ALA A 281 -18.89 4.40 7.96
N ARG A 282 -19.30 3.27 8.55
CA ARG A 282 -20.62 3.08 9.16
C ARG A 282 -20.72 3.62 10.59
N SER A 283 -19.62 4.05 11.20
CA SER A 283 -19.61 4.51 12.60
C SER A 283 -20.44 5.77 12.80
N PRO A 284 -21.51 5.72 13.63
CA PRO A 284 -22.32 6.90 13.92
C PRO A 284 -21.73 7.73 15.07
N ALA A 285 -20.51 7.43 15.53
CA ALA A 285 -19.87 8.12 16.63
C ALA A 285 -19.64 9.60 16.31
N ARG A 286 -19.71 10.44 17.35
CA ARG A 286 -19.58 11.90 17.26
C ARG A 286 -18.58 12.40 18.29
N VAL A 287 -17.79 13.40 17.91
CA VAL A 287 -16.86 14.05 18.86
C VAL A 287 -17.64 14.72 20.00
N ILE A 288 -18.78 15.33 19.67
CA ILE A 288 -19.70 15.97 20.61
C ILE A 288 -21.10 15.36 20.44
N GLU A 289 -21.65 14.83 21.53
CA GLU A 289 -22.94 14.13 21.54
C GLU A 289 -24.14 15.08 21.60
N ASP A 290 -24.28 15.89 20.54
CA ASP A 290 -25.33 16.88 20.33
C ASP A 290 -25.73 16.95 18.85
N ASP A 291 -27.01 17.19 18.56
CA ASP A 291 -27.54 17.18 17.19
C ASP A 291 -27.26 18.50 16.44
N ALA A 292 -27.04 19.61 17.13
CA ALA A 292 -26.57 20.85 16.50
C ALA A 292 -25.07 20.73 16.18
N ALA A 293 -24.28 20.18 17.09
CA ALA A 293 -22.87 19.90 16.85
C ALA A 293 -22.65 18.93 15.67
N GLU A 294 -23.49 17.90 15.52
CA GLU A 294 -23.44 16.97 14.37
C GLU A 294 -23.58 17.71 13.03
N LYS A 295 -24.46 18.70 12.92
CA LYS A 295 -24.67 19.44 11.67
C LYS A 295 -23.45 20.27 11.26
N GLU A 296 -22.64 20.69 12.23
CA GLU A 296 -21.48 21.55 12.01
C GLU A 296 -20.18 20.74 11.88
N ILE A 297 -20.00 19.72 12.71
CA ILE A 297 -18.75 18.93 12.82
C ILE A 297 -18.85 17.61 12.04
N GLY A 298 -20.06 17.07 11.85
CA GLY A 298 -20.29 15.76 11.21
C GLY A 298 -20.03 14.56 12.11
N ILE A 299 -20.39 13.37 11.60
CA ILE A 299 -20.11 12.09 12.24
C ILE A 299 -18.74 11.56 11.81
N VAL A 300 -18.07 10.80 12.68
CA VAL A 300 -16.69 10.34 12.45
C VAL A 300 -16.58 9.44 11.22
N GLY A 301 -17.49 8.48 11.05
CA GLY A 301 -17.45 7.55 9.91
C GLY A 301 -17.48 8.25 8.54
N HIS A 302 -18.18 9.37 8.44
CA HIS A 302 -18.28 10.16 7.20
C HIS A 302 -17.02 10.96 6.87
N LYS A 303 -15.94 10.89 7.67
CA LYS A 303 -14.70 11.64 7.41
C LYS A 303 -13.55 10.76 6.91
N ILE A 304 -13.78 9.46 6.84
CA ILE A 304 -12.74 8.48 6.51
C ILE A 304 -12.40 8.55 5.02
N CYS A 305 -11.11 8.61 4.72
CA CYS A 305 -10.60 8.33 3.39
C CYS A 305 -10.62 6.82 3.14
N ASN A 306 -11.42 6.37 2.17
CA ASN A 306 -11.45 4.97 1.75
C ASN A 306 -10.42 4.73 0.65
N SER A 307 -9.34 4.01 0.97
CA SER A 307 -8.22 3.80 0.06
C SER A 307 -8.61 3.17 -1.28
N PHE A 308 -9.53 2.20 -1.28
CA PHE A 308 -9.96 1.54 -2.52
C PHE A 308 -10.72 2.50 -3.45
N MET A 309 -11.58 3.34 -2.89
CA MET A 309 -12.32 4.32 -3.69
C MET A 309 -11.39 5.36 -4.31
N ALA A 310 -10.38 5.81 -3.56
CA ALA A 310 -9.34 6.69 -4.07
C ALA A 310 -8.54 6.00 -5.20
N LEU A 311 -8.09 4.77 -4.96
CA LEU A 311 -7.34 4.00 -5.96
C LEU A 311 -8.14 3.79 -7.25
N LYS A 312 -9.42 3.42 -7.15
CA LYS A 312 -10.30 3.28 -8.33
C LYS A 312 -10.40 4.59 -9.09
N ASP A 313 -10.54 5.73 -8.41
CA ASP A 313 -10.58 7.05 -9.05
C ASP A 313 -9.28 7.37 -9.80
N LEU A 314 -8.12 6.97 -9.26
CA LEU A 314 -6.83 7.11 -9.96
C LEU A 314 -6.75 6.22 -11.20
N PHE A 315 -7.20 4.97 -11.14
CA PHE A 315 -7.27 4.10 -12.31
C PHE A 315 -8.13 4.74 -13.41
N GLU A 316 -9.30 5.27 -13.06
CA GLU A 316 -10.19 5.96 -14.01
C GLU A 316 -9.51 7.18 -14.65
N LYS A 317 -8.80 7.99 -13.85
CA LYS A 317 -8.04 9.16 -14.33
C LYS A 317 -6.86 8.77 -15.23
N PHE A 318 -6.16 7.67 -14.92
CA PHE A 318 -5.10 7.15 -15.78
C PHE A 318 -5.64 6.46 -17.04
N GLY A 319 -6.86 5.93 -17.01
CA GLY A 319 -7.49 5.27 -18.15
C GLY A 319 -8.16 6.22 -19.15
N LYS A 320 -8.49 7.45 -18.73
CA LYS A 320 -9.35 8.39 -19.49
C LYS A 320 -8.69 9.77 -19.66
N GLY A 321 -9.09 10.51 -20.70
CA GLY A 321 -8.69 11.90 -20.92
C GLY A 321 -7.25 12.12 -21.38
N ASP A 322 -6.77 13.37 -21.28
CA ASP A 322 -5.46 13.80 -21.80
C ASP A 322 -4.26 13.30 -20.97
N ASP A 323 -4.48 13.10 -19.68
CA ASP A 323 -3.52 12.54 -18.73
C ASP A 323 -3.46 11.00 -18.78
N ARG A 324 -4.13 10.37 -19.76
CA ARG A 324 -4.14 8.92 -19.93
C ARG A 324 -2.71 8.36 -20.01
N ALA A 325 -2.46 7.33 -19.22
CA ALA A 325 -1.27 6.48 -19.28
C ALA A 325 -1.42 5.41 -20.35
N ASP A 326 -0.29 4.94 -20.89
CA ASP A 326 -0.27 3.81 -21.82
C ASP A 326 -0.11 2.47 -21.07
N ALA A 327 0.44 2.50 -19.85
CA ALA A 327 0.47 1.39 -18.89
C ALA A 327 0.62 1.91 -17.46
N ILE A 328 0.19 1.14 -16.46
CA ILE A 328 0.44 1.40 -15.03
C ILE A 328 1.54 0.46 -14.53
N PHE A 329 2.47 0.99 -13.73
CA PHE A 329 3.29 0.26 -12.78
C PHE A 329 2.67 0.40 -11.39
N LEU A 330 2.32 -0.71 -10.75
CA LEU A 330 1.73 -0.76 -9.42
C LEU A 330 2.68 -1.54 -8.50
N THR A 331 3.47 -0.81 -7.70
CA THR A 331 4.66 -1.37 -7.04
C THR A 331 4.44 -1.65 -5.55
N GLY A 332 3.65 -2.68 -5.24
CA GLY A 332 3.52 -3.18 -3.87
C GLY A 332 2.70 -2.33 -2.90
N ASP A 333 2.47 -2.90 -1.71
CA ASP A 333 1.58 -2.39 -0.66
C ASP A 333 0.17 -2.14 -1.22
N LEU A 334 -0.33 -3.19 -1.87
CA LEU A 334 -1.63 -3.35 -2.48
C LEU A 334 -2.73 -3.42 -1.43
N ILE A 335 -2.47 -4.19 -0.38
CA ILE A 335 -3.38 -4.41 0.76
C ILE A 335 -2.65 -4.03 2.04
N ASP A 336 -3.36 -3.82 3.16
CA ASP A 336 -2.70 -3.59 4.45
C ASP A 336 -2.26 -4.88 5.14
N PHE A 337 -3.07 -5.93 5.01
CA PHE A 337 -2.86 -7.24 5.60
C PHE A 337 -3.85 -8.25 4.99
N ASN A 338 -3.51 -9.53 5.04
CA ASN A 338 -4.24 -10.61 4.39
C ASN A 338 -5.59 -10.91 5.07
N ARG A 339 -5.67 -10.82 6.41
CA ARG A 339 -6.89 -11.12 7.19
C ARG A 339 -7.58 -9.86 7.66
N ASN A 340 -8.79 -9.60 7.18
CA ASN A 340 -9.52 -8.40 7.51
C ASN A 340 -10.93 -8.68 8.04
N ILE A 341 -11.52 -7.65 8.64
CA ILE A 341 -12.85 -7.70 9.22
C ILE A 341 -13.90 -7.57 8.11
N ASP A 342 -14.85 -8.49 8.07
CA ASP A 342 -15.98 -8.48 7.13
C ASP A 342 -16.91 -7.32 7.50
N PRO A 343 -16.96 -6.22 6.71
CA PRO A 343 -17.66 -5.01 7.09
C PRO A 343 -19.16 -5.23 7.24
N ASP A 344 -19.73 -6.23 6.58
CA ASP A 344 -21.17 -6.53 6.65
C ASP A 344 -21.55 -7.21 7.97
N LYS A 345 -20.58 -7.77 8.70
CA LYS A 345 -20.78 -8.50 9.97
C LYS A 345 -20.37 -7.73 11.23
N VAL A 346 -19.86 -6.51 11.11
CA VAL A 346 -19.39 -5.71 12.26
C VAL A 346 -20.53 -5.20 13.15
N GLY A 347 -21.73 -5.07 12.61
CA GLY A 347 -22.87 -4.46 13.31
C GLY A 347 -23.00 -2.97 13.01
N GLY A 348 -24.07 -2.36 13.52
CA GLY A 348 -24.46 -0.99 13.19
C GLY A 348 -24.28 0.02 14.34
N THR A 349 -24.19 -0.46 15.57
CA THR A 349 -24.04 0.40 16.75
C THR A 349 -22.57 0.64 17.10
N ILE A 350 -22.29 1.73 17.84
CA ILE A 350 -20.94 2.09 18.28
C ILE A 350 -20.32 0.95 19.12
N GLY A 351 -21.07 0.43 20.09
CA GLY A 351 -20.60 -0.65 20.95
C GLY A 351 -20.36 -1.97 20.23
N GLU A 352 -21.15 -2.30 19.19
CA GLU A 352 -20.88 -3.47 18.34
C GLU A 352 -19.57 -3.31 17.57
N GLN A 353 -19.35 -2.14 16.96
CA GLN A 353 -18.10 -1.86 16.24
C GLN A 353 -16.88 -1.96 17.17
N TRP A 354 -16.92 -1.32 18.33
CA TRP A 354 -15.83 -1.39 19.31
C TRP A 354 -15.52 -2.82 19.77
N LYS A 355 -16.56 -3.62 20.03
CA LYS A 355 -16.38 -5.04 20.40
C LYS A 355 -15.76 -5.84 19.27
N ASN A 356 -16.17 -5.59 18.03
CA ASN A 356 -15.76 -6.36 16.87
C ASN A 356 -14.38 -5.95 16.33
N PHE A 357 -13.94 -4.70 16.56
CA PHE A 357 -12.56 -4.27 16.29
C PHE A 357 -11.53 -4.74 17.32
N ASN A 358 -11.96 -5.41 18.38
CA ASN A 358 -11.08 -5.97 19.39
C ASN A 358 -10.24 -7.14 18.82
N VAL A 359 -9.12 -6.84 18.17
CA VAL A 359 -8.28 -7.87 17.52
C VAL A 359 -7.80 -8.95 18.49
N LEU A 360 -7.50 -8.61 19.75
CA LEU A 360 -7.04 -9.60 20.74
C LEU A 360 -8.13 -10.62 21.12
N SER A 361 -9.41 -10.25 21.03
CA SER A 361 -10.51 -11.15 21.37
C SER A 361 -11.23 -11.72 20.14
N LYS A 362 -11.24 -11.02 19.01
CA LYS A 362 -12.11 -11.30 17.87
C LYS A 362 -11.38 -11.79 16.64
N LEU A 363 -10.06 -11.60 16.56
CA LEU A 363 -9.28 -12.12 15.44
C LEU A 363 -9.40 -13.66 15.24
N PRO A 364 -9.56 -14.49 16.30
CA PRO A 364 -9.86 -15.91 16.13
C PRO A 364 -11.26 -16.22 15.56
N ASP A 365 -12.19 -15.25 15.54
CA ASP A 365 -13.53 -15.44 14.98
C ASP A 365 -13.46 -15.54 13.46
N LYS A 366 -13.53 -16.78 13.00
CA LYS A 366 -13.45 -17.19 11.59
C LYS A 366 -14.58 -16.61 10.73
N ASN A 367 -15.70 -16.24 11.35
CA ASN A 367 -16.84 -15.67 10.63
C ASN A 367 -16.71 -14.16 10.43
N LEU A 368 -15.87 -13.51 11.22
CA LEU A 368 -15.70 -12.05 11.25
C LEU A 368 -14.39 -11.61 10.58
N TYR A 369 -13.26 -12.26 10.91
CA TYR A 369 -11.94 -11.93 10.36
C TYR A 369 -11.51 -12.95 9.31
N LYS A 370 -11.69 -12.58 8.05
CA LYS A 370 -11.51 -13.46 6.89
C LYS A 370 -10.36 -13.02 6.00
N ARG A 371 -9.76 -13.98 5.31
CA ARG A 371 -8.67 -13.76 4.36
C ARG A 371 -9.19 -13.53 2.93
N GLY A 372 -8.53 -12.67 2.17
CA GLY A 372 -8.72 -12.53 0.71
C GLY A 372 -9.73 -11.47 0.25
N MET A 373 -10.43 -10.77 1.15
CA MET A 373 -11.39 -9.73 0.74
C MET A 373 -10.72 -8.56 0.03
N ASP A 374 -9.56 -8.11 0.55
CA ASP A 374 -8.79 -7.01 -0.02
C ASP A 374 -8.13 -7.42 -1.34
N ASP A 375 -7.59 -8.64 -1.42
CA ASP A 375 -7.05 -9.23 -2.66
C ASP A 375 -8.11 -9.32 -3.77
N MET A 376 -9.32 -9.73 -3.43
CA MET A 376 -10.43 -9.81 -4.38
C MET A 376 -10.84 -8.43 -4.92
N LEU A 377 -10.82 -7.39 -4.08
CA LEU A 377 -11.03 -6.01 -4.53
C LEU A 377 -9.93 -5.59 -5.51
N MET A 378 -8.67 -5.88 -5.20
CA MET A 378 -7.53 -5.60 -6.08
C MET A 378 -7.63 -6.34 -7.42
N TYR A 379 -7.91 -7.65 -7.39
CA TYR A 379 -8.12 -8.46 -8.59
C TYR A 379 -9.24 -7.87 -9.47
N SER A 380 -10.36 -7.50 -8.85
CA SER A 380 -11.51 -6.93 -9.55
C SER A 380 -11.19 -5.56 -10.17
N LEU A 381 -10.38 -4.74 -9.50
CA LEU A 381 -9.94 -3.44 -10.03
C LEU A 381 -8.98 -3.60 -11.21
N VAL A 382 -8.05 -4.56 -11.14
CA VAL A 382 -7.14 -4.85 -12.24
C VAL A 382 -7.92 -5.39 -13.45
N ARG A 383 -8.90 -6.27 -13.23
CA ARG A 383 -9.84 -6.73 -14.27
C ARG A 383 -10.63 -5.58 -14.89
N HIS A 384 -11.13 -4.65 -14.08
CA HIS A 384 -11.79 -3.43 -14.54
C HIS A 384 -10.87 -2.58 -15.45
N SER A 385 -9.58 -2.46 -15.10
CA SER A 385 -8.58 -1.77 -15.92
C SER A 385 -8.47 -2.34 -17.34
N TYR A 386 -8.47 -3.67 -17.46
CA TYR A 386 -8.36 -4.33 -18.76
C TYR A 386 -9.65 -4.26 -19.58
N ARG A 387 -10.81 -4.43 -18.93
CA ARG A 387 -12.12 -4.52 -19.61
C ARG A 387 -12.67 -3.16 -20.01
N GLU A 388 -12.63 -2.20 -19.09
CA GLU A 388 -13.35 -0.93 -19.21
C GLU A 388 -12.43 0.23 -19.57
N LEU A 389 -11.16 0.18 -19.13
CA LEU A 389 -10.20 1.29 -19.33
C LEU A 389 -9.21 1.01 -20.47
N VAL A 390 -9.11 -0.25 -20.92
CA VAL A 390 -8.12 -0.70 -21.91
C VAL A 390 -6.72 -0.22 -21.48
N LEU A 391 -6.37 -0.49 -20.22
CA LEU A 391 -5.15 -0.02 -19.57
C LEU A 391 -4.37 -1.20 -18.96
N PRO A 392 -3.17 -1.52 -19.48
CA PRO A 392 -2.30 -2.57 -18.93
C PRO A 392 -1.73 -2.20 -17.55
N VAL A 393 -1.54 -3.21 -16.69
CA VAL A 393 -1.02 -3.05 -15.33
C VAL A 393 0.12 -4.02 -15.05
N PHE A 394 1.32 -3.50 -14.82
CA PHE A 394 2.48 -4.24 -14.31
C PHE A 394 2.48 -4.14 -12.79
N MET A 395 2.68 -5.27 -12.10
CA MET A 395 2.58 -5.36 -10.65
C MET A 395 3.85 -5.99 -10.06
N THR A 396 4.25 -5.50 -8.88
CA THR A 396 5.22 -6.13 -7.99
C THR A 396 4.68 -6.11 -6.56
N THR A 397 5.30 -6.86 -5.64
CA THR A 397 4.92 -6.88 -4.22
C THR A 397 5.67 -5.84 -3.40
N GLY A 398 5.03 -5.41 -2.32
CA GLY A 398 5.58 -4.69 -1.18
C GLY A 398 5.58 -5.58 0.05
N ASN A 399 5.84 -5.02 1.22
CA ASN A 399 5.88 -5.81 2.45
C ASN A 399 4.49 -6.13 3.01
N HIS A 400 3.49 -5.30 2.76
CA HIS A 400 2.17 -5.51 3.35
C HIS A 400 1.39 -6.71 2.75
N GLU A 401 1.72 -7.15 1.53
CA GLU A 401 1.21 -8.43 1.00
C GLU A 401 1.69 -9.63 1.84
N ALA A 402 2.80 -9.51 2.58
CA ALA A 402 3.28 -10.53 3.51
C ALA A 402 2.61 -10.46 4.89
N TYR A 403 1.89 -9.37 5.21
CA TYR A 403 1.31 -9.18 6.54
C TYR A 403 0.06 -10.05 6.71
N ALA A 404 0.06 -10.86 7.76
CA ALA A 404 -1.07 -11.74 8.05
C ALA A 404 -2.21 -11.00 8.76
N GLU A 405 -1.88 -10.29 9.84
CA GLU A 405 -2.84 -9.92 10.86
C GLU A 405 -3.03 -8.41 11.00
N PRO A 406 -4.24 -7.96 11.31
CA PRO A 406 -4.48 -6.55 11.56
C PRO A 406 -4.03 -6.09 12.94
N TYR A 407 -3.79 -4.80 13.05
CA TYR A 407 -3.57 -4.08 14.30
C TYR A 407 -4.50 -2.86 14.41
N GLY A 408 -4.56 -2.28 15.62
CA GLY A 408 -5.26 -1.03 15.90
C GLY A 408 -4.53 0.19 15.34
N ILE A 409 -5.18 1.35 15.34
CA ILE A 409 -4.67 2.57 14.68
C ILE A 409 -3.62 3.36 15.45
N SER A 410 -3.31 2.98 16.68
CA SER A 410 -2.28 3.68 17.45
C SER A 410 -1.51 2.72 18.37
N PRO A 411 -0.72 1.80 17.78
CA PRO A 411 0.23 1.01 18.55
C PRO A 411 1.23 1.96 19.24
N ARG A 412 1.69 1.55 20.42
CA ARG A 412 2.52 2.39 21.29
C ARG A 412 3.98 1.92 21.29
N LYS A 413 4.91 2.87 21.36
CA LYS A 413 6.36 2.60 21.33
C LYS A 413 6.85 1.89 22.60
N ASP A 414 6.16 2.12 23.71
CA ASP A 414 6.43 1.53 25.02
C ASP A 414 5.25 0.68 25.51
N GLY A 415 5.45 -0.04 26.62
CA GLY A 415 4.38 -0.77 27.31
C GLY A 415 3.99 -2.07 26.63
N TRP A 416 2.70 -2.39 26.64
CA TRP A 416 2.21 -3.73 26.29
C TRP A 416 2.64 -4.21 24.89
N ALA A 417 2.56 -3.33 23.87
CA ALA A 417 2.94 -3.67 22.50
C ALA A 417 4.45 -3.85 22.33
N PHE A 418 5.25 -3.05 23.05
CA PHE A 418 6.70 -3.20 23.10
C PHE A 418 7.10 -4.54 23.72
N ASP A 419 6.50 -4.89 24.87
CA ASP A 419 6.73 -6.16 25.55
C ASP A 419 6.38 -7.35 24.64
N LEU A 420 5.28 -7.24 23.89
CA LEU A 420 4.92 -8.23 22.87
C LEU A 420 6.01 -8.33 21.80
N GLY A 421 6.53 -7.21 21.31
CA GLY A 421 7.58 -7.22 20.29
C GLY A 421 8.93 -7.79 20.75
N VAL A 422 9.25 -7.67 22.05
CA VAL A 422 10.40 -8.36 22.66
C VAL A 422 10.17 -9.87 22.71
N LEU A 423 8.96 -10.31 23.07
CA LEU A 423 8.58 -11.73 23.08
C LEU A 423 8.59 -12.31 21.65
N ASP A 424 7.94 -11.63 20.70
CA ASP A 424 7.87 -12.03 19.28
C ASP A 424 9.26 -12.08 18.64
N GLY A 425 10.18 -11.18 19.04
CA GLY A 425 11.58 -11.19 18.60
C GLY A 425 12.42 -12.34 19.15
N GLY A 426 11.90 -13.15 20.08
CA GLY A 426 12.62 -14.30 20.65
C GLY A 426 13.80 -13.96 21.56
N VAL A 427 13.92 -12.70 21.99
CA VAL A 427 15.06 -12.21 22.80
C VAL A 427 15.01 -12.72 24.24
N ARG A 428 13.83 -13.10 24.75
CA ARG A 428 13.66 -13.54 26.14
C ARG A 428 12.44 -14.45 26.29
N THR A 429 12.62 -15.72 26.60
CA THR A 429 11.57 -16.53 27.24
C THR A 429 11.72 -16.36 28.75
N PRO A 430 10.71 -15.83 29.45
CA PRO A 430 10.76 -15.78 30.92
C PRO A 430 10.87 -17.22 31.46
N PHE A 431 11.74 -17.47 32.43
CA PHE A 431 11.94 -18.78 33.09
C PHE A 431 10.67 -19.45 33.64
N LYS A 432 9.55 -18.71 33.70
CA LYS A 432 8.25 -19.16 34.18
C LYS A 432 7.43 -19.94 33.14
N TRP A 433 7.73 -19.80 31.85
CA TRP A 433 6.93 -20.39 30.77
C TRP A 433 7.70 -21.49 30.05
N ASP A 434 7.00 -22.53 29.64
CA ASP A 434 7.60 -23.69 28.99
C ASP A 434 7.94 -23.42 27.52
N SER A 435 7.28 -22.41 26.90
CA SER A 435 7.60 -21.97 25.54
C SER A 435 7.34 -20.47 25.29
N LYS A 436 7.87 -19.96 24.17
CA LYS A 436 7.61 -18.59 23.67
C LYS A 436 6.13 -18.38 23.37
N GLU A 437 5.49 -19.36 22.75
CA GLU A 437 4.08 -19.33 22.36
C GLU A 437 3.17 -19.22 23.58
N GLU A 438 3.50 -19.95 24.65
CA GLU A 438 2.79 -19.85 25.92
C GLU A 438 2.94 -18.46 26.55
N ALA A 439 4.16 -17.91 26.56
CA ALA A 439 4.41 -16.56 27.06
C ALA A 439 3.64 -15.49 26.28
N ILE A 440 3.61 -15.58 24.95
CA ILE A 440 2.85 -14.68 24.07
C ILE A 440 1.34 -14.82 24.35
N ALA A 441 0.83 -16.05 24.41
CA ALA A 441 -0.59 -16.30 24.71
C ALA A 441 -0.99 -15.76 26.09
N ALA A 442 -0.12 -15.91 27.09
CA ALA A 442 -0.33 -15.33 28.41
C ALA A 442 -0.33 -13.79 28.37
N HIS A 443 0.55 -13.17 27.58
CA HIS A 443 0.60 -11.71 27.41
C HIS A 443 -0.64 -11.16 26.68
N ARG A 444 -1.12 -11.84 25.64
CA ARG A 444 -2.37 -11.51 24.91
C ARG A 444 -3.62 -11.54 25.78
N ARG A 445 -3.64 -12.32 26.86
CA ARG A 445 -4.74 -12.34 27.83
C ARG A 445 -4.81 -11.11 28.73
N LYS A 446 -3.77 -10.27 28.78
CA LYS A 446 -3.74 -9.05 29.60
C LYS A 446 -4.44 -7.88 28.90
N LEU A 447 -5.71 -8.07 28.57
CA LEU A 447 -6.51 -7.14 27.75
C LEU A 447 -6.57 -5.73 28.35
N GLU A 448 -6.75 -5.61 29.67
CA GLU A 448 -6.75 -4.30 30.33
C GLU A 448 -5.40 -3.58 30.25
N GLU A 449 -4.27 -4.30 30.21
CA GLU A 449 -2.96 -3.69 30.01
C GLU A 449 -2.76 -3.26 28.55
N ALA A 450 -3.23 -4.05 27.59
CA ALA A 450 -3.16 -3.76 26.15
C ALA A 450 -3.98 -2.52 25.75
N SER A 451 -5.06 -2.21 26.47
CA SER A 451 -5.90 -1.04 26.22
C SER A 451 -5.42 0.24 26.92
N LYS A 452 -4.39 0.19 27.78
CA LYS A 452 -3.90 1.38 28.48
C LYS A 452 -3.24 2.33 27.51
N TRP A 453 -3.59 3.61 27.62
CA TRP A 453 -2.82 4.65 26.97
C TRP A 453 -1.41 4.73 27.58
N VAL A 454 -0.41 4.83 26.72
CA VAL A 454 0.95 5.20 27.09
C VAL A 454 1.46 6.27 26.11
N GLU A 455 2.47 7.02 26.55
CA GLU A 455 3.12 8.01 25.71
C GLU A 455 3.92 7.34 24.58
N GLY A 456 4.11 8.04 23.46
CA GLY A 456 4.83 7.52 22.30
C GLY A 456 4.02 6.56 21.42
N LYS A 457 3.92 6.87 20.12
CA LYS A 457 3.21 6.07 19.11
C LYS A 457 4.23 5.41 18.17
N ALA A 458 4.06 4.13 17.85
CA ALA A 458 4.96 3.41 16.96
C ALA A 458 4.78 3.87 15.51
N ASN A 459 3.52 4.05 15.11
CA ASN A 459 3.11 4.51 13.78
C ASN A 459 2.12 5.67 13.94
N GLU A 460 2.62 6.88 14.22
CA GLU A 460 1.75 8.04 14.41
C GLU A 460 0.89 8.37 13.19
N GLY A 461 1.37 8.11 11.95
CA GLY A 461 0.71 8.52 10.71
C GLY A 461 -0.58 7.79 10.33
N ILE A 462 -0.86 6.60 10.87
CA ILE A 462 -1.99 5.74 10.42
C ILE A 462 -3.34 6.45 10.51
N ALA A 463 -3.58 7.25 11.55
CA ALA A 463 -4.84 7.98 11.64
C ALA A 463 -4.93 9.10 10.59
N ALA A 464 -3.81 9.75 10.25
CA ALA A 464 -3.75 10.78 9.21
C ALA A 464 -3.94 10.15 7.82
N ASP A 465 -3.42 8.94 7.59
CA ASP A 465 -3.63 8.16 6.36
C ASP A 465 -5.14 7.94 6.08
N HIS A 466 -5.94 7.76 7.14
CA HIS A 466 -7.41 7.68 7.09
C HIS A 466 -8.12 9.04 7.03
N ASN A 467 -7.38 10.14 6.93
CA ASN A 467 -7.85 11.52 7.02
C ASN A 467 -8.52 11.83 8.36
N MET A 468 -8.05 11.28 9.50
CA MET A 468 -8.62 11.46 10.84
C MET A 468 -7.67 12.11 11.85
N THR A 469 -8.22 12.94 12.75
CA THR A 469 -7.52 13.36 13.98
C THR A 469 -7.29 12.16 14.89
N ILE A 470 -6.35 12.27 15.84
CA ILE A 470 -6.09 11.16 16.78
C ILE A 470 -7.33 10.85 17.62
N TYR A 471 -8.06 11.89 18.04
CA TYR A 471 -9.29 11.72 18.82
C TYR A 471 -10.40 11.05 18.02
N GLU A 472 -10.63 11.45 16.76
CA GLU A 472 -11.61 10.80 15.89
C GLU A 472 -11.25 9.33 15.62
N ALA A 473 -9.98 9.03 15.33
CA ALA A 473 -9.54 7.67 15.06
C ALA A 473 -9.69 6.75 16.29
N THR A 474 -9.30 7.23 17.47
CA THR A 474 -9.47 6.46 18.72
C THR A 474 -10.94 6.28 19.06
N LEU A 475 -11.80 7.28 18.82
CA LEU A 475 -13.24 7.17 19.01
C LEU A 475 -13.89 6.14 18.07
N ALA A 476 -13.46 6.06 16.80
CA ALA A 476 -13.97 5.09 15.84
C ALA A 476 -13.62 3.65 16.22
N TYR A 477 -12.37 3.41 16.63
CA TYR A 477 -11.88 2.09 17.04
C TYR A 477 -12.28 1.71 18.47
N GLY A 478 -12.59 2.70 19.31
CA GLY A 478 -12.97 2.52 20.69
C GLY A 478 -11.79 2.14 21.61
N PRO A 479 -12.09 1.58 22.79
CA PRO A 479 -11.08 1.24 23.81
C PRO A 479 -9.96 0.30 23.36
N THR A 480 -10.11 -0.39 22.22
CA THR A 480 -9.13 -1.33 21.67
C THR A 480 -8.22 -0.73 20.60
N TYR A 481 -8.21 0.60 20.45
CA TYR A 481 -7.47 1.32 19.41
C TYR A 481 -5.96 1.03 19.35
N ALA A 482 -5.36 0.59 20.46
CA ALA A 482 -3.93 0.27 20.58
C ALA A 482 -3.62 -1.24 20.49
N HIS A 483 -4.63 -2.10 20.35
CA HIS A 483 -4.43 -3.54 20.36
C HIS A 483 -3.63 -4.01 19.14
N VAL A 484 -2.63 -4.84 19.39
CA VAL A 484 -1.77 -5.45 18.36
C VAL A 484 -1.74 -6.95 18.61
N TRP A 485 -1.98 -7.75 17.58
CA TRP A 485 -1.92 -9.21 17.73
C TRP A 485 -0.48 -9.74 17.74
N THR A 486 0.34 -9.26 16.82
CA THR A 486 1.76 -9.59 16.64
C THR A 486 2.49 -8.33 16.21
N THR A 487 3.74 -8.14 16.66
CA THR A 487 4.61 -7.12 16.05
C THR A 487 5.48 -7.70 14.95
N ASN A 488 5.56 -9.03 14.83
CA ASN A 488 6.27 -9.72 13.77
C ASN A 488 5.25 -10.25 12.76
N ASN A 489 4.78 -9.37 11.88
CA ASN A 489 3.63 -9.64 11.02
C ASN A 489 4.00 -10.16 9.63
N PHE A 490 5.25 -9.94 9.20
CA PHE A 490 5.78 -10.39 7.92
C PHE A 490 5.89 -11.93 7.89
N ASP A 491 5.16 -12.55 6.98
CA ASP A 491 5.30 -13.96 6.62
C ASP A 491 5.26 -14.09 5.10
N ASN A 492 6.37 -14.53 4.51
CA ASN A 492 6.49 -14.67 3.06
C ASN A 492 5.50 -15.68 2.47
N GLY A 493 4.95 -16.60 3.27
CA GLY A 493 3.89 -17.51 2.84
C GLY A 493 2.63 -16.79 2.36
N ASN A 494 2.41 -15.54 2.79
CA ASN A 494 1.22 -14.77 2.45
C ASN A 494 1.25 -14.14 1.05
N PHE A 495 2.38 -14.17 0.33
CA PHE A 495 2.42 -13.77 -1.09
C PHE A 495 1.72 -14.78 -2.04
N ASP A 496 1.17 -15.88 -1.52
CA ASP A 496 0.47 -16.93 -2.27
C ASP A 496 -0.70 -16.41 -3.12
N TRP A 497 -1.55 -15.50 -2.62
CA TRP A 497 -2.63 -14.87 -3.40
C TRP A 497 -2.08 -14.03 -4.55
N PHE A 498 -0.98 -13.29 -4.30
CA PHE A 498 -0.31 -12.52 -5.34
C PHE A 498 0.20 -13.43 -6.47
N GLY A 499 0.94 -14.48 -6.10
CA GLY A 499 1.51 -15.48 -7.01
C GLY A 499 0.46 -16.32 -7.76
N ALA A 500 -0.68 -16.57 -7.12
CA ALA A 500 -1.79 -17.33 -7.70
C ALA A 500 -2.62 -16.49 -8.70
N LEU A 501 -2.99 -15.26 -8.34
CA LEU A 501 -4.02 -14.51 -9.06
C LEU A 501 -3.47 -13.45 -10.02
N PHE A 502 -2.32 -12.85 -9.73
CA PHE A 502 -1.82 -11.71 -10.49
C PHE A 502 -0.67 -12.13 -11.42
N THR A 503 0.41 -12.67 -10.87
CA THR A 503 1.56 -13.07 -11.70
C THR A 503 2.41 -14.13 -10.99
N PRO A 504 2.91 -15.16 -11.71
CA PRO A 504 3.84 -16.13 -11.14
C PRO A 504 5.28 -15.62 -11.07
N LEU A 505 5.54 -14.40 -11.54
CA LEU A 505 6.86 -13.79 -11.60
C LEU A 505 7.07 -12.84 -10.41
N SER A 506 8.23 -12.93 -9.76
CA SER A 506 8.64 -11.97 -8.72
C SER A 506 9.29 -10.72 -9.33
N ASP A 507 10.17 -10.93 -10.29
CA ASP A 507 10.95 -9.89 -10.95
C ASP A 507 10.93 -10.10 -12.47
N PHE A 508 11.03 -9.02 -13.24
CA PHE A 508 11.02 -9.13 -14.70
C PHE A 508 11.78 -7.99 -15.40
N VAL A 509 12.25 -8.28 -16.62
CA VAL A 509 12.73 -7.28 -17.59
C VAL A 509 11.99 -7.43 -18.93
N ILE A 510 11.14 -6.47 -19.25
CA ILE A 510 10.40 -6.41 -20.51
C ILE A 510 11.09 -5.46 -21.48
N LYS A 511 11.55 -6.02 -22.61
CA LYS A 511 12.14 -5.29 -23.74
C LYS A 511 11.03 -4.92 -24.74
N PHE A 512 10.31 -3.84 -24.48
CA PHE A 512 9.15 -3.44 -25.28
C PHE A 512 9.53 -3.18 -26.75
N GLY A 513 8.82 -3.83 -27.68
CA GLY A 513 9.06 -3.76 -29.11
C GLY A 513 10.24 -4.59 -29.64
N SER A 514 10.88 -5.41 -28.80
CA SER A 514 11.97 -6.28 -29.24
C SER A 514 11.45 -7.54 -29.96
N GLN A 515 12.10 -7.89 -31.06
CA GLN A 515 12.01 -9.18 -31.75
C GLN A 515 13.35 -9.48 -32.43
N ASP A 516 13.54 -10.68 -32.99
CA ASP A 516 14.82 -11.01 -33.65
C ASP A 516 15.18 -9.97 -34.73
N GLY A 517 16.39 -9.41 -34.62
CA GLY A 517 16.88 -8.37 -35.51
C GLY A 517 16.32 -6.96 -35.26
N VAL A 518 15.40 -6.79 -34.29
CA VAL A 518 14.78 -5.50 -33.96
C VAL A 518 15.05 -5.13 -32.50
N GLN A 519 15.69 -3.98 -32.33
CA GLN A 519 16.03 -3.45 -31.01
C GLN A 519 14.77 -2.98 -30.25
N PRO A 520 14.73 -3.13 -28.91
CA PRO A 520 13.64 -2.58 -28.11
C PRO A 520 13.55 -1.06 -28.23
N LYS A 521 12.37 -0.52 -27.95
CA LYS A 521 12.10 0.93 -27.91
C LYS A 521 12.15 1.50 -26.49
N GLN A 522 11.89 0.65 -25.50
CA GLN A 522 11.87 0.97 -24.07
C GLN A 522 12.11 -0.31 -23.28
N ILE A 523 12.73 -0.20 -22.12
CA ILE A 523 12.92 -1.32 -21.19
C ILE A 523 12.18 -1.02 -19.89
N LEU A 524 11.39 -1.99 -19.44
CA LEU A 524 10.61 -1.92 -18.20
C LEU A 524 11.11 -3.02 -17.26
N CYS A 525 11.53 -2.67 -16.05
CA CYS A 525 11.95 -3.61 -15.04
C CYS A 525 11.05 -3.49 -13.81
N GLY A 526 10.47 -4.60 -13.35
CA GLY A 526 9.79 -4.69 -12.06
C GLY A 526 10.61 -5.57 -11.12
N LEU A 527 10.86 -5.07 -9.90
CA LEU A 527 11.60 -5.79 -8.88
C LEU A 527 10.75 -5.88 -7.60
N GLU A 528 10.57 -7.08 -7.05
CA GLU A 528 9.80 -7.28 -5.83
C GLU A 528 10.54 -6.87 -4.55
N TRP A 529 9.79 -6.81 -3.45
CA TRP A 529 10.33 -6.60 -2.09
C TRP A 529 11.34 -7.68 -1.67
N GLY A 530 11.07 -8.94 -2.05
CA GLY A 530 11.86 -10.11 -1.65
C GLY A 530 11.23 -10.84 -0.45
N GLN A 531 11.99 -11.76 0.14
CA GLN A 531 11.44 -12.77 1.07
C GLN A 531 11.60 -12.41 2.56
N GLY A 532 11.99 -11.18 2.89
CA GLY A 532 12.20 -10.77 4.28
C GLY A 532 12.10 -9.27 4.52
N GLU A 533 11.96 -8.92 5.79
CA GLU A 533 11.83 -7.56 6.29
C GLU A 533 12.64 -7.38 7.58
N GLU A 534 13.31 -6.24 7.70
CA GLU A 534 13.87 -5.76 8.96
C GLU A 534 13.16 -4.47 9.38
N TYR A 535 12.59 -4.46 10.59
CA TYR A 535 11.83 -3.32 11.14
C TYR A 535 12.34 -2.88 12.51
N LYS A 536 13.44 -3.48 13.00
CA LYS A 536 14.09 -3.15 14.28
C LYS A 536 15.55 -2.74 14.08
N ASN A 537 15.98 -1.73 14.84
CA ASN A 537 17.38 -1.32 14.94
C ASN A 537 17.92 -1.59 16.36
N LEU A 538 18.20 -2.85 16.66
CA LEU A 538 18.69 -3.28 17.98
C LEU A 538 20.07 -2.70 18.33
N MET A 539 20.91 -2.43 17.32
CA MET A 539 22.24 -1.83 17.52
C MET A 539 22.15 -0.35 17.89
N GLY A 540 21.19 0.38 17.32
CA GLY A 540 20.85 1.75 17.75
C GLY A 540 20.35 1.82 19.20
N ALA A 541 19.72 0.75 19.69
CA ALA A 541 19.19 0.65 21.05
C ALA A 541 20.27 0.60 22.15
N ILE A 542 21.43 0.00 21.84
CA ILE A 542 22.51 -0.21 22.80
C ILE A 542 23.59 0.87 22.75
N GLY A 543 23.47 1.86 21.86
CA GLY A 543 24.41 2.99 21.74
C GLY A 543 25.83 2.61 21.31
N ILE A 544 26.04 1.38 20.82
CA ILE A 544 27.33 0.87 20.35
C ILE A 544 27.34 0.90 18.82
N GLY A 545 28.10 1.84 18.25
CA GLY A 545 28.17 2.11 16.81
C GLY A 545 27.20 3.21 16.39
N LEU A 546 27.73 4.40 16.06
CA LEU A 546 26.94 5.58 15.67
C LEU A 546 26.85 5.74 14.14
N PRO A 547 25.78 6.34 13.58
CA PRO A 547 24.38 6.21 13.99
C PRO A 547 23.50 5.91 12.75
N ASP A 548 22.77 4.81 12.75
CA ASP A 548 21.50 4.84 12.04
C ASP A 548 20.66 5.94 12.73
N ALA A 549 20.29 7.00 11.99
CA ALA A 549 19.56 8.13 12.56
C ALA A 549 18.12 7.75 12.97
N GLN A 550 17.68 6.54 12.62
CA GLN A 550 16.40 5.99 12.98
C GLN A 550 16.49 5.29 14.36
N SER A 551 15.48 5.52 15.20
CA SER A 551 15.40 5.01 16.58
C SER A 551 15.23 3.47 16.63
N TYR A 552 14.83 2.91 17.77
CA TYR A 552 14.66 1.46 17.97
C TYR A 552 13.73 0.80 16.93
N GLY A 553 12.60 1.45 16.61
CA GLY A 553 11.75 1.10 15.49
C GLY A 553 12.14 1.89 14.25
N ILE A 554 12.29 1.19 13.12
CA ILE A 554 12.65 1.77 11.82
C ILE A 554 11.49 1.59 10.85
N LEU A 555 11.47 2.36 9.76
CA LEU A 555 10.63 1.98 8.63
C LEU A 555 11.08 0.59 8.14
N PRO A 556 10.14 -0.32 7.84
CA PRO A 556 10.46 -1.64 7.33
C PRO A 556 11.44 -1.61 6.15
N ARG A 557 12.44 -2.49 6.15
CA ARG A 557 13.47 -2.55 5.10
C ARG A 557 13.45 -3.91 4.41
N ALA A 558 13.58 -3.89 3.08
CA ALA A 558 13.65 -5.06 2.23
C ALA A 558 15.02 -5.74 2.39
N THR A 559 15.08 -6.87 3.09
CA THR A 559 16.34 -7.57 3.40
C THR A 559 17.01 -8.19 2.18
N GLU A 560 16.31 -8.26 1.06
CA GLU A 560 16.73 -8.87 -0.20
C GLU A 560 16.65 -7.89 -1.39
N SER A 561 16.64 -6.58 -1.12
CA SER A 561 16.73 -5.56 -2.16
C SER A 561 17.99 -5.75 -3.02
N PHE A 562 17.80 -5.71 -4.34
CA PHE A 562 18.84 -5.95 -5.34
C PHE A 562 19.60 -7.26 -5.11
N ASN A 563 18.89 -8.37 -4.89
CA ASN A 563 19.49 -9.71 -4.86
C ASN A 563 20.16 -10.09 -6.19
N GLU A 564 20.86 -11.23 -6.24
CA GLU A 564 21.63 -11.63 -7.43
C GLU A 564 20.77 -11.81 -8.70
N ASN A 565 19.52 -12.27 -8.58
CA ASN A 565 18.60 -12.36 -9.72
C ASN A 565 18.21 -10.96 -10.22
N GLN A 566 17.86 -10.05 -9.31
CA GLN A 566 17.54 -8.65 -9.65
C GLN A 566 18.73 -7.93 -10.30
N LYS A 567 19.96 -8.17 -9.80
CA LYS A 567 21.19 -7.67 -10.44
C LYS A 567 21.35 -8.21 -11.87
N ALA A 568 21.14 -9.51 -12.08
CA ALA A 568 21.25 -10.13 -13.41
C ALA A 568 20.23 -9.55 -14.41
N LEU A 569 18.99 -9.29 -13.96
CA LEU A 569 17.94 -8.65 -14.78
C LEU A 569 18.31 -7.20 -15.13
N LEU A 570 18.83 -6.43 -14.17
CA LEU A 570 19.30 -5.07 -14.41
C LEU A 570 20.51 -5.04 -15.35
N ASP A 571 21.48 -5.93 -15.20
CA ASP A 571 22.62 -6.04 -16.12
C ASP A 571 22.16 -6.39 -17.54
N GLN A 572 21.15 -7.25 -17.68
CA GLN A 572 20.52 -7.52 -18.98
C GLN A 572 19.84 -6.28 -19.58
N ALA A 573 19.13 -5.48 -18.77
CA ALA A 573 18.53 -4.22 -19.21
C ALA A 573 19.60 -3.24 -19.71
N ARG A 574 20.68 -3.09 -18.96
CA ARG A 574 21.81 -2.20 -19.30
C ARG A 574 22.51 -2.65 -20.58
N ALA A 575 22.74 -3.96 -20.74
CA ALA A 575 23.32 -4.52 -21.95
C ALA A 575 22.44 -4.29 -23.18
N ALA A 576 21.11 -4.45 -23.04
CA ALA A 576 20.17 -4.17 -24.13
C ALA A 576 20.14 -2.68 -24.50
N LYS A 577 20.17 -1.77 -23.53
CA LYS A 577 20.27 -0.33 -23.79
C LYS A 577 21.56 0.05 -24.52
N MET A 578 22.68 -0.53 -24.09
CA MET A 578 23.98 -0.32 -24.74
C MET A 578 23.97 -0.77 -26.20
N ALA A 579 23.33 -1.91 -26.50
CA ALA A 579 23.22 -2.43 -27.86
C ALA A 579 22.26 -1.61 -28.74
N ALA A 580 21.18 -1.07 -28.18
CA ALA A 580 20.16 -0.33 -28.92
C ALA A 580 20.51 1.15 -29.19
N GLY A 581 21.36 1.78 -28.36
CA GLY A 581 21.82 3.16 -28.56
C GLY A 581 20.75 4.22 -28.24
N ALA A 582 20.60 4.53 -26.95
CA ALA A 582 19.76 5.62 -26.38
C ALA A 582 18.26 5.32 -26.16
N ILE A 583 17.91 4.11 -25.71
CA ILE A 583 16.55 3.79 -25.25
C ILE A 583 16.39 3.95 -23.73
N PRO A 584 15.19 4.29 -23.22
CA PRO A 584 14.96 4.48 -21.79
C PRO A 584 14.84 3.16 -21.02
N ILE A 585 15.45 3.09 -19.84
CA ILE A 585 15.19 2.07 -18.81
C ILE A 585 14.34 2.69 -17.70
N VAL A 586 13.18 2.08 -17.44
CA VAL A 586 12.30 2.39 -16.31
C VAL A 586 12.34 1.21 -15.34
N VAL A 587 12.79 1.46 -14.11
CA VAL A 587 12.78 0.48 -13.02
C VAL A 587 11.64 0.85 -12.06
N GLY A 588 10.85 -0.13 -11.64
CA GLY A 588 9.85 0.01 -10.58
C GLY A 588 10.14 -0.94 -9.42
N THR A 589 10.16 -0.39 -8.21
CA THR A 589 10.34 -1.12 -6.94
C THR A 589 9.31 -0.64 -5.93
N HIS A 590 8.95 -1.46 -4.95
CA HIS A 590 8.27 -0.93 -3.77
C HIS A 590 9.29 -0.26 -2.83
N PHE A 591 10.41 -0.94 -2.56
CA PHE A 591 11.45 -0.40 -1.70
C PHE A 591 12.03 0.89 -2.28
N THR A 592 12.29 1.85 -1.39
CA THR A 592 12.76 3.19 -1.76
C THR A 592 14.21 3.41 -1.38
N ILE A 593 14.95 4.07 -2.27
CA ILE A 593 16.38 4.34 -2.11
C ILE A 593 16.63 5.75 -1.58
N ILE A 594 15.95 6.73 -2.17
CA ILE A 594 16.08 8.15 -1.83
C ILE A 594 14.71 8.63 -1.40
N ASN A 595 14.62 9.15 -0.18
CA ASN A 595 13.45 9.90 0.26
C ASN A 595 13.82 10.76 1.46
N TYR A 596 13.29 11.99 1.47
CA TYR A 596 13.48 12.90 2.58
C TYR A 596 12.52 12.59 3.73
N ASN A 597 13.03 12.54 4.96
CA ASN A 597 12.20 12.32 6.15
C ASN A 597 11.54 13.63 6.62
N LYS A 598 12.22 14.36 7.53
CA LYS A 598 11.76 15.63 8.07
C LYS A 598 12.35 16.83 7.35
N SER A 599 13.45 16.65 6.64
CA SER A 599 14.10 17.74 5.92
C SER A 599 13.21 18.30 4.79
N PRO A 600 13.07 19.64 4.66
CA PRO A 600 12.34 20.25 3.56
C PRO A 600 12.95 19.92 2.20
N LEU A 601 12.11 19.77 1.16
CA LEU A 601 12.55 19.54 -0.22
C LEU A 601 13.39 20.69 -0.81
N SER A 602 13.49 21.84 -0.15
CA SER A 602 14.42 22.91 -0.54
C SER A 602 15.90 22.61 -0.22
N LYS A 603 16.20 21.54 0.53
CA LYS A 603 17.57 21.20 0.93
C LYS A 603 18.23 20.19 -0.03
N ASN A 604 19.52 20.37 -0.30
CA ASN A 604 20.36 19.31 -0.85
C ASN A 604 20.90 18.48 0.30
N LEU A 605 20.83 17.16 0.19
CA LEU A 605 21.33 16.23 1.19
C LEU A 605 22.30 15.23 0.54
N SER A 606 22.94 14.40 1.35
CA SER A 606 23.82 13.34 0.83
C SER A 606 23.87 12.15 1.75
N PHE A 607 24.20 11.00 1.19
CA PHE A 607 24.53 9.80 1.95
C PHE A 607 25.62 8.99 1.22
N THR A 608 26.21 8.03 1.92
CA THR A 608 27.16 7.07 1.33
C THR A 608 26.40 5.78 1.03
N PRO A 609 26.29 5.36 -0.25
CA PRO A 609 25.68 4.07 -0.60
C PRO A 609 26.52 2.89 -0.10
N TYR A 610 25.88 1.86 0.46
CA TYR A 610 26.55 0.65 0.95
C TYR A 610 25.86 -0.63 0.46
N ASP A 611 26.60 -1.73 0.39
CA ASP A 611 26.05 -3.01 -0.05
C ASP A 611 25.45 -3.86 1.08
N THR A 612 25.64 -3.45 2.34
CA THR A 612 25.20 -4.19 3.54
C THR A 612 24.20 -3.39 4.37
N GLY A 613 23.19 -4.07 4.94
CA GLY A 613 22.13 -3.46 5.75
C GLY A 613 22.59 -2.84 7.06
N THR A 614 23.62 -3.43 7.68
CA THR A 614 24.33 -2.81 8.80
C THR A 614 25.54 -2.11 8.20
N GLY A 615 25.43 -0.81 7.91
CA GLY A 615 26.59 -0.04 7.44
C GLY A 615 27.79 -0.29 8.35
N ALA A 616 28.82 -0.97 7.85
CA ALA A 616 29.97 -1.38 8.64
C ALA A 616 30.63 -0.17 9.36
N ILE A 617 31.34 -0.47 10.45
CA ILE A 617 32.00 0.49 11.37
C ILE A 617 32.57 1.70 10.62
N ARG A 618 32.08 2.89 10.96
CA ARG A 618 32.34 4.15 10.24
C ARG A 618 33.63 4.84 10.68
N VAL A 619 34.33 5.44 9.71
CA VAL A 619 35.40 6.44 9.94
C VAL A 619 34.85 7.88 9.83
N ASN A 620 33.68 8.07 9.19
CA ASN A 620 33.03 9.38 9.00
C ASN A 620 31.68 9.42 9.75
N GLY A 621 31.43 10.49 10.51
CA GLY A 621 30.29 10.60 11.44
C GLY A 621 28.87 10.68 10.87
N ASP A 622 28.65 10.44 9.57
CA ASP A 622 27.31 10.44 8.96
C ASP A 622 26.67 9.05 9.06
N GLY A 623 25.33 8.91 9.14
CA GLY A 623 24.61 7.61 9.22
C GLY A 623 24.49 6.83 7.90
N ALA A 624 24.14 5.53 7.95
CA ALA A 624 23.90 4.70 6.73
C ALA A 624 22.56 5.06 6.12
N PHE A 625 21.59 5.20 7.01
CA PHE A 625 20.29 5.79 6.79
C PHE A 625 20.28 7.12 7.51
N ASN A 626 19.96 8.17 6.77
CA ASN A 626 19.84 9.53 7.25
C ASN A 626 18.63 10.20 6.59
N ASP A 627 18.49 11.51 6.77
CA ASP A 627 17.39 12.28 6.21
C ASP A 627 17.31 12.27 4.67
N ALA A 628 18.35 11.87 3.93
CA ALA A 628 18.36 11.79 2.47
C ALA A 628 17.86 10.45 1.93
N ASN A 629 18.05 9.39 2.71
CA ASN A 629 17.73 8.02 2.37
C ASN A 629 16.98 7.35 3.52
N PHE A 630 15.91 7.99 3.99
CA PHE A 630 14.94 7.39 4.91
C PHE A 630 14.11 6.27 4.23
N GLY A 631 14.64 5.66 3.18
CA GLY A 631 14.00 4.62 2.40
C GLY A 631 14.17 3.24 3.03
N THR A 632 13.79 2.24 2.26
CA THR A 632 13.58 0.86 2.70
C THR A 632 14.45 -0.15 1.97
N CYS A 633 15.36 0.31 1.12
CA CYS A 633 16.37 -0.53 0.49
C CYS A 633 17.50 -0.85 1.49
N GLU A 634 17.68 -2.13 1.82
CA GLU A 634 18.67 -2.53 2.83
C GLU A 634 20.05 -2.84 2.25
N LYS A 635 20.10 -3.53 1.11
CA LYS A 635 21.34 -4.11 0.56
C LYS A 635 21.64 -3.64 -0.85
N ASN A 636 22.92 -3.77 -1.22
CA ASN A 636 23.49 -3.57 -2.56
C ASN A 636 23.28 -2.16 -3.16
N LEU A 637 23.16 -1.11 -2.33
CA LEU A 637 23.06 0.27 -2.82
C LEU A 637 24.37 0.72 -3.49
N GLY A 638 25.53 0.33 -2.97
CA GLY A 638 26.83 0.66 -3.58
C GLY A 638 26.93 0.14 -5.01
N TRP A 639 26.57 -1.12 -5.23
CA TRP A 639 26.48 -1.73 -6.56
C TRP A 639 25.48 -0.99 -7.45
N TYR A 640 24.26 -0.71 -6.96
CA TYR A 640 23.24 -0.06 -7.78
C TYR A 640 23.67 1.35 -8.21
N PHE A 641 24.21 2.16 -7.29
CA PHE A 641 24.67 3.50 -7.62
C PHE A 641 25.84 3.46 -8.63
N LYS A 642 26.83 2.60 -8.42
CA LYS A 642 27.99 2.49 -9.33
C LYS A 642 27.60 1.97 -10.71
N SER A 643 26.81 0.89 -10.76
CA SER A 643 26.50 0.16 -11.99
C SER A 643 25.30 0.76 -12.74
N CYS A 644 24.28 1.26 -12.04
CA CYS A 644 23.04 1.68 -12.66
C CYS A 644 22.85 3.20 -12.71
N VAL A 645 23.40 3.97 -11.77
CA VAL A 645 23.09 5.40 -11.59
C VAL A 645 24.22 6.31 -12.11
N PHE A 646 25.45 6.07 -11.69
CA PHE A 646 26.63 6.86 -12.09
C PHE A 646 27.31 6.35 -13.36
N SER A 647 26.67 5.40 -14.05
CA SER A 647 27.14 4.89 -15.33
C SER A 647 26.92 5.87 -16.49
N PRO A 648 27.64 5.69 -17.62
CA PRO A 648 27.42 6.47 -18.83
C PRO A 648 25.98 6.38 -19.32
N ALA A 649 25.52 7.41 -20.03
CA ALA A 649 24.13 7.51 -20.51
C ALA A 649 23.66 6.30 -21.34
N SER A 650 24.57 5.60 -22.03
CA SER A 650 24.29 4.39 -22.80
C SER A 650 23.96 3.14 -21.97
N GLN A 651 24.18 3.19 -20.65
CA GLN A 651 23.95 2.06 -19.74
C GLN A 651 23.13 2.45 -18.51
N ARG A 652 23.08 3.74 -18.17
CA ARG A 652 22.42 4.25 -16.97
C ARG A 652 20.91 3.95 -16.96
N VAL A 653 20.34 3.66 -15.79
CA VAL A 653 18.89 3.68 -15.54
C VAL A 653 18.38 5.13 -15.65
N ASP A 654 17.35 5.38 -16.45
CA ASP A 654 16.86 6.75 -16.67
C ASP A 654 15.84 7.18 -15.60
N TYR A 655 14.98 6.24 -15.21
CA TYR A 655 13.89 6.46 -14.27
C TYR A 655 13.81 5.30 -13.29
N HIS A 656 13.76 5.61 -11.99
CA HIS A 656 13.49 4.67 -10.92
C HIS A 656 12.25 5.13 -10.18
N LEU A 657 11.17 4.35 -10.26
CA LEU A 657 9.87 4.57 -9.65
C LEU A 657 9.80 3.79 -8.33
N SER A 658 9.46 4.45 -7.21
CA SER A 658 9.39 3.80 -5.89
C SER A 658 8.29 4.36 -4.97
N GLY A 659 7.95 3.65 -3.88
CA GLY A 659 6.90 4.00 -2.92
C GLY A 659 7.35 3.99 -1.44
N HIS A 660 6.54 3.44 -0.55
CA HIS A 660 6.73 3.23 0.90
C HIS A 660 6.78 4.48 1.80
N SER A 661 7.17 5.64 1.27
CA SER A 661 7.49 6.79 2.14
C SER A 661 6.38 7.82 2.31
N HIS A 662 5.32 7.71 1.52
CA HIS A 662 4.18 8.65 1.50
C HIS A 662 4.57 10.10 1.12
N ARG A 663 5.80 10.34 0.66
CA ARG A 663 6.38 11.67 0.38
C ARG A 663 6.81 11.80 -1.07
N SER A 664 5.92 12.33 -1.92
CA SER A 664 6.20 12.45 -3.34
C SER A 664 7.29 13.46 -3.65
N ALA A 665 8.28 13.05 -4.43
CA ALA A 665 9.26 13.97 -5.00
C ALA A 665 10.07 13.29 -6.11
N VAL A 666 10.69 14.12 -6.94
CA VAL A 666 11.70 13.67 -7.90
C VAL A 666 13.07 14.14 -7.44
N TYR A 667 14.02 13.22 -7.40
CA TYR A 667 15.40 13.47 -7.01
C TYR A 667 16.36 13.06 -8.11
N THR A 668 17.52 13.70 -8.12
CA THR A 668 18.68 13.27 -8.89
C THR A 668 19.86 13.05 -7.96
N ALA A 669 20.78 12.19 -8.37
CA ALA A 669 22.00 11.92 -7.63
C ALA A 669 23.23 12.19 -8.51
N VAL A 670 24.28 12.74 -7.91
CA VAL A 670 25.59 12.91 -8.54
C VAL A 670 26.66 12.34 -7.62
N GLU A 671 27.63 11.63 -8.21
CA GLU A 671 28.76 11.08 -7.48
C GLU A 671 29.70 12.21 -7.04
N LYS A 672 30.03 12.25 -5.75
CA LYS A 672 31.13 13.04 -5.22
C LYS A 672 32.19 12.10 -4.69
N LYS A 673 33.32 12.06 -5.41
CA LYS A 673 34.44 11.20 -5.06
C LYS A 673 35.06 11.58 -3.72
N GLY A 674 35.32 10.58 -2.91
CA GLY A 674 36.08 10.74 -1.67
C GLY A 674 37.55 11.05 -1.96
N HIS A 675 38.24 11.61 -0.97
CA HIS A 675 39.69 11.81 -1.02
C HIS A 675 40.39 10.92 0.03
N GLY A 676 41.39 10.13 -0.40
CA GLY A 676 42.15 9.25 0.48
C GLY A 676 41.32 8.08 1.02
N ILE A 677 41.14 8.03 2.35
CA ILE A 677 40.35 6.99 3.05
C ILE A 677 38.84 7.27 3.09
N LEU A 678 38.40 8.43 2.58
CA LEU A 678 37.00 8.82 2.55
C LEU A 678 36.27 8.09 1.42
N MET A 679 35.08 7.57 1.70
CA MET A 679 34.25 6.90 0.69
C MET A 679 33.56 7.89 -0.25
N ASP A 680 33.17 7.39 -1.43
CA ASP A 680 32.36 8.14 -2.40
C ASP A 680 30.94 8.38 -1.86
N THR A 681 30.41 9.57 -2.09
CA THR A 681 29.09 9.97 -1.60
C THR A 681 28.13 10.25 -2.77
N ALA A 682 26.85 9.94 -2.57
CA ALA A 682 25.78 10.38 -3.46
C ALA A 682 25.26 11.74 -2.97
N GLN A 683 25.48 12.78 -3.77
CA GLN A 683 24.88 14.10 -3.54
C GLN A 683 23.49 14.12 -4.15
N ILE A 684 22.47 14.33 -3.32
CA ILE A 684 21.07 14.27 -3.68
C ILE A 684 20.52 15.69 -3.85
N SER A 685 19.93 15.92 -5.02
CA SER A 685 19.27 17.18 -5.35
C SER A 685 17.81 16.92 -5.74
N PRO A 686 16.84 17.46 -4.99
CA PRO A 686 15.43 17.39 -5.35
C PRO A 686 15.16 18.32 -6.53
N LEU A 687 14.41 17.81 -7.51
CA LEU A 687 13.84 18.61 -8.59
C LEU A 687 12.50 19.24 -8.18
N GLY A 688 11.82 18.64 -7.19
CA GLY A 688 10.56 19.12 -6.63
C GLY A 688 9.49 18.02 -6.53
N ASP A 689 8.33 18.38 -6.01
CA ASP A 689 7.14 17.52 -5.95
C ASP A 689 6.29 17.71 -7.22
N PRO A 690 6.10 16.66 -8.05
CA PRO A 690 5.42 16.77 -9.33
C PRO A 690 3.91 17.04 -9.24
N GLY A 691 3.30 17.03 -8.05
CA GLY A 691 1.91 17.49 -7.84
C GLY A 691 1.78 18.83 -7.17
N PHE A 692 2.91 19.51 -6.95
CA PHE A 692 2.95 20.82 -6.33
C PHE A 692 3.80 21.78 -7.16
N LEU A 693 3.22 22.18 -8.30
CA LEU A 693 3.88 22.98 -9.33
C LEU A 693 3.16 24.31 -9.56
N ASP A 694 3.88 25.32 -10.07
CA ASP A 694 3.30 26.58 -10.53
C ASP A 694 2.36 26.32 -11.71
N SER A 695 1.21 27.01 -11.75
CA SER A 695 0.27 26.91 -12.88
C SER A 695 0.90 27.30 -14.22
N LYS A 696 1.97 28.11 -14.21
CA LYS A 696 2.78 28.46 -15.39
C LYS A 696 3.77 27.38 -15.81
N ALA A 697 4.09 26.44 -14.93
CA ALA A 697 4.97 25.30 -15.17
C ALA A 697 4.30 24.01 -14.67
N PRO A 698 3.19 23.57 -15.31
CA PRO A 698 2.32 22.51 -14.79
C PRO A 698 2.93 21.09 -14.87
N LEU A 699 4.18 20.98 -15.30
CA LEU A 699 4.93 19.74 -15.49
C LEU A 699 6.35 19.92 -14.95
N LEU A 700 6.86 18.87 -14.30
CA LEU A 700 8.25 18.81 -13.88
C LEU A 700 9.10 18.19 -14.99
N ASN A 701 10.20 18.84 -15.37
CA ASN A 701 11.12 18.32 -16.37
C ASN A 701 12.10 17.33 -15.72
N ALA A 702 12.20 16.12 -16.28
CA ALA A 702 13.17 15.13 -15.87
C ALA A 702 14.58 15.48 -16.35
N SER A 703 15.59 15.15 -15.55
CA SER A 703 16.99 15.32 -15.91
C SER A 703 17.37 14.46 -17.12
N ALA A 704 18.06 15.07 -18.08
CA ALA A 704 18.69 14.39 -19.22
C ALA A 704 19.98 13.66 -18.85
N SER A 705 20.68 14.18 -17.86
CA SER A 705 22.05 13.79 -17.55
C SER A 705 22.16 12.78 -16.41
N ASN A 706 21.12 12.67 -15.59
CA ASN A 706 21.12 11.85 -14.37
C ASN A 706 19.93 10.88 -14.37
N THR A 707 20.01 9.83 -13.54
CA THR A 707 18.84 9.03 -13.16
C THR A 707 17.85 9.90 -12.40
N ASN A 708 16.58 9.76 -12.71
CA ASN A 708 15.48 10.41 -12.00
C ASN A 708 14.87 9.39 -11.03
N PHE A 709 15.10 9.60 -9.74
CA PHE A 709 14.44 8.84 -8.69
C PHE A 709 13.11 9.51 -8.40
N ILE A 710 12.02 8.82 -8.69
CA ILE A 710 10.66 9.33 -8.59
C ILE A 710 9.97 8.53 -7.51
N VAL A 711 9.78 9.17 -6.36
CA VAL A 711 9.00 8.61 -5.26
C VAL A 711 7.56 9.05 -5.48
N SER A 712 6.66 8.09 -5.65
CA SER A 712 5.23 8.41 -5.76
C SER A 712 4.66 8.74 -4.37
N SER A 713 3.53 9.43 -4.37
CA SER A 713 2.72 9.52 -3.15
C SER A 713 1.90 8.23 -3.02
N CYS A 714 1.15 8.10 -1.92
CA CYS A 714 0.22 7.01 -1.74
C CYS A 714 -0.92 7.05 -2.74
N GLY A 715 -1.22 5.92 -3.38
CA GLY A 715 -2.32 5.79 -4.33
C GLY A 715 -3.69 5.55 -3.68
N GLY A 716 -3.75 5.31 -2.36
CA GLY A 716 -4.99 5.06 -1.62
C GLY A 716 -5.21 6.00 -0.42
N PRO A 717 -4.33 5.97 0.60
CA PRO A 717 -4.43 6.83 1.77
C PRO A 717 -3.95 8.26 1.53
N ILE A 718 -4.15 9.13 2.54
CA ILE A 718 -3.62 10.50 2.56
C ILE A 718 -2.10 10.48 2.68
N GLY A 719 -1.41 11.10 1.72
CA GLY A 719 0.05 11.27 1.76
C GLY A 719 0.50 12.42 2.66
N VAL A 720 1.81 12.56 2.88
CA VAL A 720 2.41 13.62 3.68
C VAL A 720 3.54 14.31 2.93
N GLN A 721 3.82 15.56 3.26
CA GLN A 721 4.86 16.33 2.57
C GLN A 721 5.54 17.34 3.50
N ASN A 722 6.77 17.72 3.14
CA ASN A 722 7.46 18.88 3.70
C ASN A 722 8.16 19.69 2.60
N GLN A 723 7.48 20.72 2.09
CA GLN A 723 8.08 21.56 1.04
C GLN A 723 9.08 22.56 1.62
N ASN A 724 8.62 23.34 2.61
CA ASN A 724 9.34 24.49 3.14
C ASN A 724 9.29 24.60 4.68
N GLY A 725 8.78 23.57 5.38
CA GLY A 725 8.58 23.59 6.83
C GLY A 725 7.23 24.16 7.29
N GLU A 726 6.25 24.30 6.39
CA GLU A 726 4.97 25.00 6.64
C GLU A 726 4.06 24.36 7.71
N LEU A 727 4.24 23.07 8.03
CA LEU A 727 3.50 22.33 9.05
C LEU A 727 4.39 21.27 9.73
N ASP A 728 5.69 21.57 9.89
CA ASP A 728 6.68 20.67 10.52
C ASP A 728 6.65 19.22 9.96
N GLY A 729 6.45 19.10 8.65
CA GLY A 729 6.42 17.83 7.92
C GLY A 729 5.09 17.09 7.90
N TRP A 730 4.01 17.71 8.39
CA TRP A 730 2.62 17.22 8.37
C TRP A 730 1.73 17.92 7.34
N THR A 731 2.31 18.46 6.26
CA THR A 731 1.51 18.97 5.14
C THR A 731 0.88 17.78 4.40
N LEU A 732 -0.36 17.47 4.74
CA LEU A 732 -1.10 16.34 4.14
C LEU A 732 -1.42 16.58 2.66
N ARG A 733 -1.41 15.51 1.86
CA ARG A 733 -1.62 15.52 0.41
C ARG A 733 -2.68 14.49 0.01
N PRO A 734 -3.52 14.79 -0.99
CA PRO A 734 -4.52 13.83 -1.46
C PRO A 734 -3.87 12.58 -2.07
N PRO A 735 -4.56 11.42 -2.03
CA PRO A 735 -4.09 10.22 -2.69
C PRO A 735 -3.85 10.47 -4.16
N SER A 736 -2.73 9.98 -4.68
CA SER A 736 -2.23 10.33 -5.99
C SER A 736 -1.24 9.33 -6.56
N GLY A 737 -1.11 9.34 -7.89
CA GLY A 737 -0.10 8.59 -8.63
C GLY A 737 0.73 9.49 -9.54
N THR A 738 1.85 8.97 -10.02
CA THR A 738 2.76 9.70 -10.92
C THR A 738 2.46 9.34 -12.37
N LEU A 739 2.42 10.34 -13.24
CA LEU A 739 2.43 10.18 -14.69
C LEU A 739 3.80 10.57 -15.24
N LEU A 740 4.53 9.58 -15.76
CA LEU A 740 5.80 9.75 -16.43
C LEU A 740 5.61 9.72 -17.95
N ASN A 741 5.81 10.86 -18.59
CA ASN A 741 5.95 10.95 -20.04
C ASN A 741 7.41 10.75 -20.44
N VAL A 742 7.76 9.50 -20.73
CA VAL A 742 9.13 9.08 -21.03
C VAL A 742 9.70 9.79 -22.26
N SER A 743 8.92 9.91 -23.33
CA SER A 743 9.35 10.56 -24.57
C SER A 743 9.47 12.07 -24.43
N GLY A 744 8.52 12.71 -23.73
CA GLY A 744 8.55 14.14 -23.43
C GLY A 744 9.50 14.53 -22.28
N ARG A 745 10.02 13.55 -21.53
CA ARG A 745 10.81 13.73 -20.30
C ARG A 745 10.11 14.61 -19.27
N THR A 746 8.80 14.47 -19.12
CA THR A 746 8.01 15.23 -18.15
C THR A 746 7.36 14.32 -17.13
N ILE A 747 7.20 14.84 -15.91
CA ILE A 747 6.65 14.14 -14.76
C ILE A 747 5.53 15.02 -14.18
N LYS A 748 4.39 14.41 -13.87
CA LYS A 748 3.23 15.07 -13.26
C LYS A 748 2.59 14.14 -12.25
N GLN A 749 1.92 14.68 -11.24
CA GLN A 749 1.10 13.88 -10.34
C GLN A 749 -0.39 14.00 -10.70
N ILE A 750 -1.10 12.87 -10.65
CA ILE A 750 -2.54 12.74 -10.85
C ILE A 750 -3.16 12.46 -9.47
N LYS A 751 -4.12 13.30 -9.05
CA LYS A 751 -4.66 13.29 -7.69
C LYS A 751 -6.17 13.07 -7.62
N THR A 752 -6.61 12.46 -6.53
CA THR A 752 -8.01 12.29 -6.13
C THR A 752 -8.41 13.44 -5.20
N CYS A 753 -8.66 14.63 -5.75
CA CYS A 753 -9.10 15.77 -4.93
C CYS A 753 -10.59 15.99 -5.17
N ASP A 754 -11.43 15.15 -4.55
CA ASP A 754 -12.89 15.24 -4.62
C ASP A 754 -13.47 15.40 -3.20
N PRO A 755 -14.06 16.57 -2.87
CA PRO A 755 -14.72 16.81 -1.59
C PRO A 755 -15.84 15.82 -1.27
N GLY A 756 -16.45 15.18 -2.27
CA GLY A 756 -17.52 14.19 -2.08
C GLY A 756 -17.02 12.78 -1.71
N LYS A 757 -15.70 12.52 -1.74
CA LYS A 757 -15.11 11.19 -1.51
C LYS A 757 -14.15 11.15 -0.31
N ASN A 758 -14.05 12.21 0.50
CA ASN A 758 -13.14 12.36 1.64
C ASN A 758 -11.64 12.14 1.35
N THR A 759 -11.25 12.16 0.08
CA THR A 759 -9.86 12.03 -0.36
C THR A 759 -9.12 13.37 -0.30
N GLN A 760 -9.84 14.47 -0.05
CA GLN A 760 -9.24 15.77 0.24
C GLN A 760 -8.77 15.81 1.71
N PRO A 761 -7.46 15.95 1.98
CA PRO A 761 -6.95 16.01 3.35
C PRO A 761 -7.52 17.21 4.12
N ARG A 762 -7.76 17.04 5.42
CA ARG A 762 -8.32 18.11 6.26
C ARG A 762 -7.24 18.89 6.99
N LEU A 763 -7.32 20.23 6.96
CA LEU A 763 -6.36 21.10 7.68
C LEU A 763 -6.41 20.85 9.19
N CYS A 764 -7.59 20.58 9.74
CA CYS A 764 -7.75 20.27 11.16
C CYS A 764 -6.97 19.02 11.60
N VAL A 765 -6.80 18.04 10.72
CA VAL A 765 -6.00 16.83 10.99
C VAL A 765 -4.53 17.22 11.10
N ALA A 766 -3.99 17.97 10.13
CA ALA A 766 -2.60 18.42 10.18
C ALA A 766 -2.29 19.26 11.44
N LEU A 767 -3.21 20.15 11.83
CA LEU A 767 -3.06 20.95 13.07
C LEU A 767 -3.15 20.09 14.34
N ASP A 768 -3.98 19.06 14.35
CA ASP A 768 -4.05 18.13 15.47
C ASP A 768 -2.74 17.36 15.64
N TYR A 769 -2.13 16.92 14.53
CA TYR A 769 -0.83 16.28 14.53
C TYR A 769 0.28 17.22 14.99
N LEU A 770 0.27 18.49 14.56
CA LEU A 770 1.21 19.50 15.07
C LEU A 770 1.12 19.61 16.60
N ALA A 771 -0.10 19.62 17.16
CA ALA A 771 -0.31 19.66 18.60
C ALA A 771 0.15 18.38 19.33
N VAL A 772 -0.17 17.21 18.79
CA VAL A 772 0.19 15.92 19.41
C VAL A 772 1.70 15.69 19.32
N MET A 773 2.31 15.98 18.17
CA MET A 773 3.74 15.76 17.95
C MET A 773 4.62 16.75 18.72
N SER A 774 4.13 17.97 19.03
CA SER A 774 4.83 18.92 19.92
C SER A 774 5.12 18.41 21.33
N ARG A 775 4.46 17.32 21.74
CA ARG A 775 4.69 16.67 23.04
C ARG A 775 5.92 15.76 23.02
N VAL A 776 6.23 15.18 21.86
CA VAL A 776 7.30 14.20 21.67
C VAL A 776 8.53 14.85 21.02
N ASP A 777 8.31 15.76 20.08
CA ASP A 777 9.35 16.48 19.36
C ASP A 777 9.47 17.93 19.88
N LYS A 778 10.60 18.25 20.50
CA LYS A 778 10.86 19.58 21.11
C LYS A 778 11.08 20.69 20.08
N GLU A 779 11.36 20.33 18.83
CA GLU A 779 11.48 21.29 17.74
C GLU A 779 10.11 21.85 17.38
N ILE A 780 9.06 21.02 17.46
CA ILE A 780 7.67 21.41 17.22
C ILE A 780 7.11 22.19 18.41
N LYS A 781 6.62 23.41 18.18
CA LYS A 781 6.04 24.25 19.23
C LYS A 781 4.55 23.96 19.40
N VAL A 782 4.08 23.99 20.66
CA VAL A 782 2.66 23.80 20.97
C VAL A 782 1.83 24.86 20.25
N PRO A 783 0.85 24.48 19.39
CA PRO A 783 0.19 25.42 18.49
C PRO A 783 -0.70 26.44 19.21
N ILE A 784 -1.45 26.01 20.23
CA ILE A 784 -2.36 26.85 21.02
C ILE A 784 -2.17 26.57 22.51
N LEU A 785 -2.02 27.62 23.30
CA LEU A 785 -2.12 27.63 24.76
C LEU A 785 -3.19 28.65 25.20
N PHE A 786 -3.72 28.49 26.41
CA PHE A 786 -4.77 29.34 26.97
C PHE A 786 -4.26 30.04 28.25
N GLU A 787 -4.56 31.33 28.41
CA GLU A 787 -4.22 32.12 29.60
C GLU A 787 -5.37 33.08 29.94
N PHE A 788 -5.93 33.07 31.16
CA PHE A 788 -6.97 34.03 31.53
C PHE A 788 -6.41 35.45 31.64
N ALA A 789 -7.10 36.42 31.01
CA ALA A 789 -6.61 37.80 30.90
C ALA A 789 -6.75 38.62 32.20
N ALA A 790 -7.73 38.27 33.03
CA ALA A 790 -7.96 38.87 34.33
C ALA A 790 -8.25 37.78 35.38
N ILE A 791 -7.79 38.01 36.61
CA ILE A 791 -7.98 37.10 37.72
C ILE A 791 -8.72 37.86 38.83
N ASN A 792 -9.95 37.45 39.13
CA ASN A 792 -10.69 37.96 40.28
C ASN A 792 -10.37 37.09 41.50
N SER A 793 -9.48 37.56 42.37
CA SER A 793 -9.11 36.83 43.58
C SER A 793 -10.33 36.62 44.50
N GLY A 794 -10.48 35.40 45.01
CA GLY A 794 -11.50 35.05 46.01
C GLY A 794 -12.90 34.69 45.51
N GLN A 795 -13.17 34.70 44.20
CA GLN A 795 -14.45 34.25 43.62
C GLN A 795 -14.25 33.14 42.59
N ALA A 796 -14.97 32.02 42.72
CA ALA A 796 -14.98 30.93 41.74
C ALA A 796 -15.86 31.30 40.52
N LEU A 797 -15.45 32.34 39.79
CA LEU A 797 -16.09 32.81 38.57
C LEU A 797 -15.05 32.89 37.44
N PHE A 798 -15.43 32.42 36.26
CA PHE A 798 -14.61 32.63 35.07
C PHE A 798 -14.62 34.10 34.70
N ALA A 799 -13.44 34.66 34.40
CA ALA A 799 -13.34 36.00 33.84
C ALA A 799 -14.02 36.06 32.46
N GLY A 800 -14.52 37.23 32.09
CA GLY A 800 -15.11 37.45 30.77
C GLY A 800 -14.11 37.42 29.60
N GLU A 801 -12.81 37.25 29.88
CA GLU A 801 -11.74 37.30 28.88
C GLU A 801 -10.73 36.16 29.05
N LEU A 802 -10.41 35.48 27.94
CA LEU A 802 -9.42 34.42 27.83
C LEU A 802 -8.48 34.69 26.65
N ASP A 803 -7.18 34.67 26.88
CA ASP A 803 -6.18 34.78 25.82
C ASP A 803 -5.84 33.41 25.22
N LEU A 804 -5.75 33.36 23.90
CA LEU A 804 -5.10 32.30 23.13
C LEU A 804 -3.69 32.75 22.81
N ILE A 805 -2.71 31.99 23.28
CA ILE A 805 -1.30 32.17 22.93
C ILE A 805 -1.01 31.21 21.78
N LEU A 806 -0.69 31.78 20.62
CA LEU A 806 -0.42 31.03 19.40
C LEU A 806 1.09 30.81 19.24
N SER A 807 1.47 29.65 18.70
CA SER A 807 2.84 29.45 18.19
C SER A 807 3.15 30.38 17.03
N GLU A 808 4.43 30.66 16.76
CA GLU A 808 4.86 31.43 15.60
C GLU A 808 4.35 30.81 14.29
N GLN A 809 4.35 29.47 14.20
CA GLN A 809 3.82 28.73 13.07
C GLN A 809 2.33 29.04 12.85
N LEU A 810 1.50 28.89 13.88
CA LEU A 810 0.06 29.10 13.76
C LEU A 810 -0.30 30.58 13.55
N MET A 811 0.48 31.50 14.12
CA MET A 811 0.36 32.92 13.79
C MET A 811 0.63 33.21 12.32
N GLY A 812 1.71 32.64 11.78
CA GLY A 812 2.10 32.79 10.38
C GLY A 812 1.03 32.27 9.43
N LEU A 813 0.42 31.14 9.79
CA LEU A 813 -0.72 30.58 9.07
C LEU A 813 -1.96 31.48 9.15
N ASN A 814 -2.19 32.21 10.25
CA ASN A 814 -3.36 33.08 10.44
C ASN A 814 -4.68 32.41 9.98
N CYS A 815 -4.86 31.14 10.31
CA CYS A 815 -5.94 30.29 9.80
C CYS A 815 -7.13 30.17 10.75
N ILE A 816 -7.14 30.89 11.87
CA ILE A 816 -8.26 30.93 12.82
C ILE A 816 -9.24 32.01 12.39
N GLU A 817 -10.50 31.62 12.18
CA GLU A 817 -11.62 32.53 11.90
C GLU A 817 -12.39 32.86 13.18
N ALA A 818 -12.79 31.84 13.92
CA ALA A 818 -13.55 31.96 15.15
C ALA A 818 -13.28 30.78 16.09
N VAL A 819 -13.69 30.92 17.34
CA VAL A 819 -13.57 29.87 18.35
C VAL A 819 -14.92 29.66 19.02
N LYS A 820 -15.35 28.41 19.11
CA LYS A 820 -16.46 27.98 19.95
C LYS A 820 -15.93 27.11 21.09
N ILE A 821 -16.60 27.19 22.23
CA ILE A 821 -16.32 26.30 23.36
C ILE A 821 -17.60 25.57 23.71
N TRP A 822 -17.52 24.24 23.73
CA TRP A 822 -18.64 23.38 24.10
C TRP A 822 -18.46 22.92 25.54
N VAL A 823 -19.48 23.11 26.37
CA VAL A 823 -19.47 22.66 27.78
C VAL A 823 -20.67 21.78 28.08
N PHE A 824 -20.40 20.64 28.72
CA PHE A 824 -21.43 19.70 29.11
C PHE A 824 -22.05 20.07 30.46
N GLU A 825 -23.37 20.04 30.52
CA GLU A 825 -24.15 20.22 31.75
C GLU A 825 -25.12 19.05 31.96
N LYS A 826 -25.12 18.51 33.18
CA LYS A 826 -26.04 17.47 33.64
C LYS A 826 -27.03 18.08 34.64
N GLN A 827 -28.26 18.33 34.20
CA GLN A 827 -29.30 18.94 35.05
C GLN A 827 -30.31 17.90 35.55
N GLY A 828 -30.72 18.01 36.82
CA GLY A 828 -31.79 17.18 37.41
C GLY A 828 -31.30 16.00 38.25
N ARG A 829 -32.23 15.34 38.94
CA ARG A 829 -31.99 14.12 39.72
C ARG A 829 -32.52 12.91 38.94
N MET A 830 -31.92 11.73 39.13
CA MET A 830 -32.45 10.50 38.53
C MET A 830 -33.93 10.31 38.89
N PRO A 831 -34.82 9.95 37.95
CA PRO A 831 -34.56 9.57 36.54
C PRO A 831 -34.63 10.72 35.51
N ASN A 832 -34.97 11.95 35.89
CA ASN A 832 -35.22 13.08 34.99
C ASN A 832 -33.96 13.90 34.65
N VAL A 833 -32.84 13.22 34.39
CA VAL A 833 -31.57 13.91 34.11
C VAL A 833 -31.54 14.39 32.66
N LYS A 834 -31.48 15.71 32.48
CA LYS A 834 -31.28 16.35 31.18
C LYS A 834 -29.78 16.53 30.92
N LYS A 835 -29.32 16.02 29.78
CA LYS A 835 -27.93 16.10 29.30
C LYS A 835 -27.88 17.20 28.24
N ILE A 836 -27.09 18.24 28.45
CA ILE A 836 -27.09 19.42 27.57
C ILE A 836 -25.66 19.77 27.21
N TRP A 837 -25.41 19.97 25.92
CA TRP A 837 -24.21 20.65 25.44
C TRP A 837 -24.53 22.12 25.19
N HIS A 838 -23.76 23.00 25.81
CA HIS A 838 -23.85 24.43 25.56
C HIS A 838 -22.75 24.85 24.61
N SER A 839 -23.12 25.45 23.49
CA SER A 839 -22.19 26.19 22.65
C SER A 839 -22.01 27.61 23.20
N LEU A 840 -20.76 27.96 23.49
CA LEU A 840 -20.31 29.29 23.85
C LEU A 840 -19.60 29.89 22.64
N THR A 841 -19.95 31.13 22.28
CA THR A 841 -19.47 31.79 21.05
C THR A 841 -18.74 33.09 21.40
N PRO A 842 -17.59 33.02 22.10
CA PRO A 842 -16.86 34.22 22.47
C PRO A 842 -16.37 34.99 21.23
N LYS A 843 -16.30 36.32 21.35
CA LYS A 843 -15.77 37.18 20.29
C LYS A 843 -14.25 37.08 20.26
N LEU A 844 -13.67 36.81 19.08
CA LEU A 844 -12.23 36.74 18.86
C LEU A 844 -11.70 38.11 18.42
N SER A 845 -10.72 38.66 19.15
CA SER A 845 -10.03 39.93 18.81
C SER A 845 -8.52 39.82 19.02
N ASP A 846 -7.77 40.85 18.62
CA ASP A 846 -6.38 40.99 19.05
C ASP A 846 -6.32 41.32 20.55
N ALA A 847 -5.35 40.74 21.26
CA ALA A 847 -5.14 41.06 22.67
C ALA A 847 -4.39 42.41 22.81
N PRO A 848 -4.78 43.28 23.76
CA PRO A 848 -4.12 44.57 23.97
C PRO A 848 -2.64 44.42 24.36
N THR A 849 -1.81 45.32 23.84
CA THR A 849 -0.38 45.42 24.18
C THR A 849 -0.21 45.89 25.62
N GLY A 850 0.38 45.07 26.48
CA GLY A 850 0.69 45.45 27.86
C GLY A 850 2.09 46.06 28.00
N PHE A 851 2.29 46.95 28.99
CA PHE A 851 3.57 47.60 29.29
C PHE A 851 4.74 46.62 29.59
N PHE A 852 4.44 45.38 30.01
CA PHE A 852 5.42 44.34 30.35
C PHE A 852 5.26 43.03 29.53
N ARG A 853 4.36 42.98 28.55
CA ARG A 853 4.05 41.75 27.79
C ARG A 853 3.96 42.04 26.30
N ALA A 854 4.82 41.38 25.50
CA ALA A 854 4.78 41.47 24.05
C ALA A 854 3.46 40.90 23.49
N SER A 855 2.79 41.65 22.60
CA SER A 855 1.42 41.36 22.12
C SER A 855 1.31 40.44 20.91
N LYS A 856 2.41 40.20 20.18
CA LYS A 856 2.30 39.74 18.79
C LYS A 856 1.66 38.36 18.62
N ASN A 857 1.71 37.49 19.63
CA ASN A 857 1.22 36.11 19.54
C ASN A 857 -0.06 35.81 20.32
N ARG A 858 -0.82 36.85 20.72
CA ARG A 858 -1.99 36.70 21.58
C ARG A 858 -3.27 37.14 20.86
N LYS A 859 -4.27 36.27 20.87
CA LYS A 859 -5.67 36.61 20.54
C LYS A 859 -6.50 36.58 21.81
N ARG A 860 -7.57 37.37 21.88
CA ARG A 860 -8.48 37.43 23.02
C ARG A 860 -9.85 36.90 22.65
N LEU A 861 -10.39 36.04 23.52
CA LEU A 861 -11.78 35.62 23.54
C LEU A 861 -12.52 36.42 24.61
N SER A 862 -13.56 37.15 24.20
CA SER A 862 -14.45 37.86 25.11
C SER A 862 -15.81 37.16 25.16
N PHE A 863 -16.17 36.66 26.33
CA PHE A 863 -17.42 35.96 26.59
C PHE A 863 -18.54 36.94 26.91
N GLU A 864 -19.71 36.74 26.33
CA GLU A 864 -20.90 37.48 26.71
C GLU A 864 -21.50 36.95 28.02
N ALA A 865 -22.33 37.75 28.69
CA ALA A 865 -22.95 37.37 29.96
C ALA A 865 -23.74 36.05 29.86
N ASN A 866 -24.39 35.79 28.73
CA ASN A 866 -25.10 34.54 28.48
C ASN A 866 -24.16 33.33 28.43
N ASP A 867 -22.99 33.46 27.81
CA ASP A 867 -21.99 32.38 27.74
C ASP A 867 -21.40 32.10 29.12
N LEU A 868 -21.08 33.15 29.88
CA LEU A 868 -20.62 33.01 31.27
C LEU A 868 -21.68 32.35 32.15
N ASN A 869 -22.96 32.65 31.96
CA ASN A 869 -24.04 32.00 32.70
C ASN A 869 -24.13 30.50 32.40
N LYS A 870 -24.05 30.09 31.13
CA LYS A 870 -24.03 28.67 30.73
C LYS A 870 -22.80 27.95 31.30
N LEU A 871 -21.61 28.55 31.18
CA LEU A 871 -20.37 28.01 31.73
C LEU A 871 -20.45 27.83 33.25
N ASN A 872 -20.87 28.87 33.97
CA ASN A 872 -21.03 28.82 35.42
C ASN A 872 -22.09 27.77 35.84
N SER A 873 -23.15 27.59 35.05
CA SER A 873 -24.14 26.53 35.29
C SER A 873 -23.53 25.14 35.14
N ALA A 874 -22.79 24.90 34.05
CA ALA A 874 -22.09 23.63 33.81
C ALA A 874 -21.09 23.28 34.93
N VAL A 875 -20.36 24.27 35.44
CA VAL A 875 -19.42 24.08 36.56
C VAL A 875 -20.17 23.77 37.86
N LYS A 876 -21.26 24.49 38.16
CA LYS A 876 -22.10 24.24 39.35
C LYS A 876 -22.73 22.85 39.30
N ALA A 877 -23.19 22.41 38.13
CA ALA A 877 -23.76 21.08 37.93
C ALA A 877 -22.77 19.94 38.21
N ASN A 878 -21.46 20.22 38.15
CA ASN A 878 -20.39 19.28 38.42
C ASN A 878 -19.60 19.63 39.70
N GLY A 879 -20.30 20.09 40.74
CA GLY A 879 -19.72 20.29 42.08
C GLY A 879 -18.95 21.60 42.27
N GLY A 880 -19.02 22.54 41.30
CA GLY A 880 -18.49 23.90 41.46
C GLY A 880 -16.99 24.06 41.20
N VAL A 881 -16.28 22.99 40.83
CA VAL A 881 -14.82 23.01 40.65
C VAL A 881 -14.43 22.96 39.18
N SER A 882 -15.10 22.17 38.35
CA SER A 882 -14.79 22.03 36.93
C SER A 882 -16.04 21.72 36.12
N VAL A 883 -15.96 21.94 34.80
CA VAL A 883 -16.90 21.34 33.86
C VAL A 883 -16.62 19.82 33.78
N ALA A 884 -17.65 19.00 33.61
CA ALA A 884 -17.49 17.55 33.50
C ALA A 884 -16.78 17.14 32.20
N GLN A 885 -17.16 17.75 31.07
CA GLN A 885 -16.51 17.58 29.78
C GLN A 885 -16.62 18.87 28.96
N ALA A 886 -15.55 19.25 28.27
CA ALA A 886 -15.56 20.39 27.38
C ALA A 886 -14.68 20.16 26.13
N PHE A 887 -15.03 20.85 25.05
CA PHE A 887 -14.27 20.85 23.79
C PHE A 887 -14.05 22.28 23.31
N CYS A 888 -12.89 22.51 22.70
CA CYS A 888 -12.63 23.71 21.91
C CYS A 888 -12.80 23.37 20.44
N GLU A 889 -13.63 24.13 19.73
CA GLU A 889 -13.82 24.05 18.29
C GLU A 889 -13.22 25.32 17.67
N ILE A 890 -12.16 25.14 16.89
CA ILE A 890 -11.53 26.19 16.10
C ILE A 890 -12.15 26.16 14.70
N ILE A 891 -12.86 27.22 14.34
CA ILE A 891 -13.38 27.43 12.99
C ILE A 891 -12.22 27.94 12.14
N LEU A 892 -11.92 27.22 11.07
CA LEU A 892 -10.78 27.44 10.21
C LEU A 892 -11.14 28.26 8.98
N LYS A 893 -10.19 29.09 8.54
CA LYS A 893 -10.18 29.77 7.25
C LYS A 893 -8.91 29.44 6.49
N LYS A 894 -8.85 29.90 5.23
CA LYS A 894 -7.69 29.69 4.37
C LYS A 894 -6.42 30.23 5.06
N PRO A 895 -5.35 29.42 5.18
CA PRO A 895 -4.10 29.89 5.76
C PRO A 895 -3.43 30.93 4.86
N THR A 896 -2.68 31.83 5.49
CA THR A 896 -1.76 32.75 4.84
C THR A 896 -0.53 31.96 4.40
N ILE A 897 -0.24 32.02 3.09
CA ILE A 897 0.92 31.36 2.49
C ILE A 897 2.07 32.35 2.43
N ALA A 898 3.27 31.94 2.84
CA ALA A 898 4.43 32.83 2.85
C ALA A 898 4.81 33.26 1.42
N LYS A 899 5.29 34.49 1.28
CA LYS A 899 5.66 35.07 -0.02
C LYS A 899 6.70 34.19 -0.73
N GLY A 900 6.39 33.78 -1.96
CA GLY A 900 7.28 32.93 -2.77
C GLY A 900 7.05 31.43 -2.61
N GLN A 901 6.18 31.00 -1.69
CA GLN A 901 5.73 29.61 -1.60
C GLN A 901 4.50 29.38 -2.47
N LEU A 902 4.40 28.17 -3.01
CA LEU A 902 3.18 27.70 -3.67
C LEU A 902 2.06 27.49 -2.64
N ASP A 903 0.81 27.57 -3.07
CA ASP A 903 -0.36 27.46 -2.20
C ASP A 903 -0.73 25.99 -1.94
N TRP A 904 -0.13 25.41 -0.89
CA TRP A 904 -0.37 24.02 -0.49
C TRP A 904 -1.78 23.81 0.07
N SER A 905 -2.44 24.88 0.53
CA SER A 905 -3.78 24.80 1.11
C SER A 905 -4.86 24.54 0.07
N ALA A 906 -4.56 24.75 -1.22
CA ALA A 906 -5.47 24.44 -2.32
C ALA A 906 -5.88 22.96 -2.39
N ASP A 907 -5.06 22.07 -1.83
CA ASP A 907 -5.33 20.64 -1.77
C ASP A 907 -6.00 20.19 -0.46
N MET A 908 -6.28 21.12 0.46
CA MET A 908 -6.85 20.79 1.76
C MET A 908 -8.30 21.26 1.91
N ASN A 909 -9.10 20.48 2.63
CA ASN A 909 -10.36 20.93 3.19
C ASN A 909 -10.07 21.82 4.41
N ILE A 910 -10.30 23.12 4.22
CA ILE A 910 -10.11 24.16 5.24
C ILE A 910 -11.39 24.49 6.03
N ARG A 911 -12.51 23.81 5.74
CA ARG A 911 -13.83 24.10 6.34
C ARG A 911 -14.18 23.23 7.52
N ASP A 912 -13.62 22.02 7.61
CA ASP A 912 -13.87 21.15 8.77
C ASP A 912 -13.17 21.75 10.00
N PRO A 913 -13.89 22.04 11.10
CA PRO A 913 -13.29 22.65 12.27
C PRO A 913 -12.28 21.74 12.95
N TRP A 914 -11.32 22.35 13.65
CA TRP A 914 -10.41 21.63 14.53
C TRP A 914 -10.98 21.55 15.94
N VAL A 915 -11.45 20.35 16.31
CA VAL A 915 -12.12 20.08 17.59
C VAL A 915 -11.22 19.23 18.47
N PHE A 916 -10.96 19.67 19.69
CA PHE A 916 -10.16 18.92 20.66
C PHE A 916 -10.65 19.13 22.10
N PRO A 917 -10.46 18.13 22.98
CA PRO A 917 -10.88 18.23 24.38
C PRO A 917 -10.11 19.32 25.12
N VAL A 918 -10.77 19.95 26.09
CA VAL A 918 -10.19 20.96 26.99
C VAL A 918 -10.70 20.74 28.41
N ASP A 919 -9.83 20.91 29.40
CA ASP A 919 -10.24 20.99 30.79
C ASP A 919 -10.57 22.44 31.13
N MET A 920 -11.76 22.69 31.67
CA MET A 920 -12.16 23.99 32.23
C MET A 920 -12.45 23.84 33.72
N ARG A 921 -11.64 24.47 34.57
CA ARG A 921 -11.67 24.25 36.02
C ARG A 921 -11.20 25.47 36.83
N PHE A 922 -11.38 25.41 38.14
CA PHE A 922 -10.76 26.29 39.11
C PHE A 922 -9.61 25.56 39.83
N ARG A 923 -8.38 26.05 39.68
CA ARG A 923 -7.21 25.59 40.45
C ARG A 923 -7.19 26.28 41.81
N LEU A 924 -7.11 25.50 42.88
CA LEU A 924 -6.89 26.05 44.23
C LEU A 924 -5.43 26.49 44.36
N THR A 925 -5.22 27.78 44.62
CA THR A 925 -3.90 28.37 44.86
C THR A 925 -3.87 29.06 46.23
N GLY A 926 -2.69 29.48 46.69
CA GLY A 926 -2.57 30.29 47.91
C GLY A 926 -3.32 31.64 47.86
N MET A 927 -3.80 32.04 46.69
CA MET A 927 -4.62 33.25 46.46
C MET A 927 -6.12 32.94 46.27
N GLY A 928 -6.54 31.69 46.48
CA GLY A 928 -7.90 31.21 46.24
C GLY A 928 -8.07 30.46 44.91
N PRO A 929 -9.32 30.14 44.52
CA PRO A 929 -9.62 29.46 43.26
C PRO A 929 -9.30 30.36 42.05
N MET A 930 -8.51 29.85 41.11
CA MET A 930 -8.09 30.53 39.89
C MET A 930 -8.65 29.80 38.67
N PRO A 931 -9.32 30.46 37.72
CA PRO A 931 -9.80 29.81 36.51
C PRO A 931 -8.62 29.28 35.68
N ASP A 932 -8.81 28.10 35.08
CA ASP A 932 -7.81 27.38 34.30
C ASP A 932 -8.49 26.70 33.11
N MET A 933 -7.89 26.88 31.93
CA MET A 933 -8.30 26.22 30.70
C MET A 933 -7.06 25.67 30.02
N VAL A 934 -7.09 24.39 29.63
CA VAL A 934 -5.92 23.72 29.06
C VAL A 934 -6.37 22.55 28.20
N ARG A 935 -5.72 22.34 27.04
CA ARG A 935 -5.82 21.06 26.33
C ARG A 935 -5.11 20.00 27.19
N PRO A 936 -5.81 19.00 27.74
CA PRO A 936 -5.21 18.08 28.69
C PRO A 936 -4.01 17.35 28.05
N PRO A 937 -2.89 17.21 28.77
CA PRO A 937 -1.78 16.37 28.32
C PRO A 937 -2.17 14.89 28.42
N GLY A 938 -1.45 14.05 27.68
CA GLY A 938 -1.60 12.59 27.73
C GLY A 938 -2.96 12.08 27.23
N GLU A 939 -3.45 11.00 27.84
CA GLU A 939 -4.63 10.23 27.42
C GLU A 939 -5.85 11.09 27.11
N ARG A 940 -6.31 11.93 28.05
CA ARG A 940 -7.52 12.75 27.87
C ARG A 940 -7.41 13.79 26.74
N GLY A 941 -6.19 14.08 26.25
CA GLY A 941 -5.95 14.98 25.13
C GLY A 941 -6.02 14.33 23.74
N GLU A 942 -6.03 12.99 23.71
CA GLU A 942 -5.88 12.17 22.49
C GLU A 942 -6.94 11.07 22.39
N VAL A 943 -7.49 10.62 23.52
CA VAL A 943 -8.39 9.48 23.65
C VAL A 943 -9.69 9.93 24.34
N PRO A 944 -10.86 9.50 23.85
CA PRO A 944 -12.14 9.78 24.50
C PRO A 944 -12.22 9.24 25.93
N ASP A 945 -12.98 9.96 26.76
CA ASP A 945 -13.33 9.48 28.10
C ASP A 945 -14.44 8.42 27.99
N TRP A 946 -14.03 7.14 27.97
CA TRP A 946 -14.91 6.00 27.81
C TRP A 946 -15.99 5.93 28.91
N ALA A 947 -15.63 6.29 30.14
CA ALA A 947 -16.55 6.25 31.27
C ALA A 947 -17.58 7.38 31.17
N PHE A 948 -17.17 8.56 30.72
CA PHE A 948 -18.10 9.66 30.43
C PHE A 948 -19.12 9.26 29.34
N LEU A 949 -18.65 8.65 28.25
CA LEU A 949 -19.50 8.22 27.13
C LEU A 949 -20.49 7.14 27.56
N GLU A 950 -20.05 6.11 28.28
CA GLU A 950 -20.93 5.07 28.82
C GLU A 950 -21.99 5.66 29.76
N ASN A 951 -21.58 6.45 30.75
CA ASN A 951 -22.47 6.95 31.80
C ASN A 951 -23.51 7.95 31.30
N ASN A 952 -23.23 8.64 30.20
CA ASN A 952 -24.08 9.70 29.69
C ASN A 952 -24.68 9.40 28.32
N TYR A 953 -24.22 8.39 27.57
CA TYR A 953 -24.70 8.14 26.20
C TYR A 953 -24.86 6.66 25.86
N SER A 954 -25.09 5.80 26.87
CA SER A 954 -25.44 4.39 26.62
C SER A 954 -26.68 4.22 25.74
N ASP A 955 -27.62 5.17 25.80
CA ASP A 955 -28.81 5.22 24.93
C ASP A 955 -28.50 5.46 23.45
N ARG A 956 -27.29 5.97 23.15
CA ARG A 956 -26.76 6.12 21.78
C ARG A 956 -25.85 4.96 21.36
N GLY A 957 -25.82 3.87 22.13
CA GLY A 957 -25.06 2.66 21.82
C GLY A 957 -23.61 2.66 22.30
N TYR A 958 -23.19 3.66 23.08
CA TYR A 958 -21.89 3.64 23.77
C TYR A 958 -21.86 2.57 24.87
N ILE A 959 -20.71 1.92 25.04
CA ILE A 959 -20.48 0.90 26.06
C ILE A 959 -19.20 1.21 26.83
N GLY A 960 -19.09 0.69 28.06
CA GLY A 960 -17.89 0.85 28.86
C GLY A 960 -16.67 0.15 28.28
N ALA A 961 -15.49 0.66 28.60
CA ALA A 961 -14.21 0.08 28.18
C ALA A 961 -14.12 -1.42 28.52
N LYS A 962 -14.52 -1.81 29.73
CA LYS A 962 -14.55 -3.22 30.15
C LYS A 962 -15.46 -4.09 29.29
N MET A 963 -16.57 -3.57 28.78
CA MET A 963 -17.47 -4.31 27.90
C MET A 963 -16.95 -4.43 26.47
N ALA A 964 -16.17 -3.44 26.00
CA ALA A 964 -15.55 -3.47 24.67
C ALA A 964 -14.36 -4.44 24.61
N ILE A 965 -13.53 -4.47 25.67
CA ILE A 965 -12.29 -5.25 25.70
C ILE A 965 -12.52 -6.71 26.06
N ARG A 966 -13.56 -7.03 26.83
CA ARG A 966 -13.81 -8.40 27.29
C ARG A 966 -14.26 -9.28 26.11
N PRO A 967 -13.84 -10.55 26.08
CA PRO A 967 -14.49 -11.53 25.23
C PRO A 967 -15.97 -11.56 25.59
N ASN A 968 -16.86 -11.62 24.58
CA ASN A 968 -18.23 -12.03 24.86
C ASN A 968 -18.13 -13.41 25.52
N ASN A 969 -18.69 -13.57 26.72
CA ASN A 969 -18.70 -14.85 27.43
C ASN A 969 -19.03 -15.98 26.43
N SER A 970 -18.20 -17.02 26.43
CA SER A 970 -18.44 -18.25 25.67
C SER A 970 -19.70 -18.94 26.16
#